data_AF-A0A2V2EXT8-F1
#
_entry.id   AF-A0A2V2EXT8-F1
#
_cell.length_a   1.000
_cell.length_b   1.000
_cell.length_c   1.000
_cell.angle_alpha   90.00
_cell.angle_beta   90.00
_cell.angle_gamma   90.00
#
_symmetry.space_group_name_H-M   'P 1'
#
loop_
_entity.id
_entity.type
_entity.pdbx_description
1 polymer ?
#
loop_
_entity_poly.entity_id
_entity_poly.type
_entity_poly.pdbx_seq_one_letter_code
_entity_poly.pdbx_strand_id
1 'polypeptide(L)'
;METNKRGWIKNLIIIFLVLILIFTLFSNTFMNRSLPEVAVSNSESGTITTQVKLTGTVNANSVKQITLDYARKINEVLVRRGDTVTPGMVIATLVAGESPEIDNLEIELKQLQIEYKKMLVETEDSLITTRYQLEDTKKELAALNDYITALPTYDQQKQGYEDQIEVLKGQVKEKESVIKDLEKQMAKLENPGMSIEKLTKAITAAEAALSDAERNTRRAKARRTSALGTYTNANAAYTAAEKFYNDAVKNAAVLREELDTLKAQLNTLKDERDALQKKVDELAALPDPTPEQQAELATAREALTGKKDEIRAKESEISAKENELAAAEKATATAKADYDEKYGIYNDASQKYNEADSAYDSCVSAEKTAQDNLDRLNEGWAYALLAERKTEREDEKAVLDEELTTAQETLDAFTKDNYRTDLPTLEDAEKKQTELTRTVEEYERQIRIAEANDAIDDETAALNLSIQRTKIAQKQREIEKIRGKAVSTEIKSTVSGTISTLNMTAGDEIAAGTTVAEIATSDGYTMECSVPNAQASRLRVGLAGEVQYYYWGAKPTVTVSTIKNDPNNSGKSKIVTLTVEGDIADGTSLTVTIGSQGSSYDCIVPNSAIQEDSDGKFILVVTSKSSPLGNRYYAQRKNVTVLASEATRSAIDASLSWGDYVITGATDADGKKIPISDGMQVRMAEK
;
A
#
# COMPACT_ATOMS: atom_id res chain seq x y z
N MET A 1 -17.88 -78.11 -10.48
CA MET A 1 -19.15 -78.84 -10.36
C MET A 1 -20.27 -77.83 -10.33
N GLU A 2 -21.13 -77.90 -11.33
CA GLU A 2 -22.39 -77.17 -11.40
C GLU A 2 -23.38 -77.62 -10.32
N THR A 3 -24.48 -76.85 -10.27
CA THR A 3 -25.81 -77.18 -9.74
C THR A 3 -26.09 -76.82 -8.27
N ASN A 4 -26.72 -75.66 -8.06
CA ASN A 4 -28.08 -75.59 -7.49
C ASN A 4 -28.65 -74.15 -7.41
N LYS A 5 -28.64 -73.39 -8.52
CA LYS A 5 -29.20 -72.01 -8.55
C LYS A 5 -30.74 -71.93 -8.49
N ARG A 6 -31.46 -73.05 -8.57
CA ARG A 6 -32.95 -73.06 -8.56
C ARG A 6 -33.57 -73.21 -7.16
N GLY A 7 -32.84 -73.74 -6.18
CA GLY A 7 -33.33 -73.83 -4.79
C GLY A 7 -33.30 -72.48 -4.07
N TRP A 8 -32.26 -71.67 -4.28
CA TRP A 8 -32.07 -70.40 -3.58
C TRP A 8 -33.15 -69.37 -3.91
N ILE A 9 -33.59 -69.30 -5.17
CA ILE A 9 -34.62 -68.35 -5.62
C ILE A 9 -35.99 -68.67 -5.01
N LYS A 10 -36.36 -69.95 -4.86
CA LYS A 10 -37.60 -70.35 -4.17
C LYS A 10 -37.56 -69.96 -2.69
N ASN A 11 -36.42 -70.14 -2.02
CA ASN A 11 -36.25 -69.71 -0.63
C ASN A 11 -36.34 -68.18 -0.49
N LEU A 12 -35.78 -67.43 -1.43
CA LEU A 12 -35.83 -65.96 -1.42
C LEU A 12 -37.25 -65.40 -1.57
N ILE A 13 -38.06 -65.99 -2.47
CA ILE A 13 -39.45 -65.57 -2.66
C ILE A 13 -40.29 -65.94 -1.43
N ILE A 14 -40.08 -67.12 -0.83
CA ILE A 14 -40.77 -67.52 0.41
C ILE A 14 -40.39 -66.60 1.56
N ILE A 15 -39.10 -66.25 1.71
CA ILE A 15 -38.63 -65.29 2.72
C ILE A 15 -39.26 -63.92 2.48
N PHE A 16 -39.35 -63.46 1.24
CA PHE A 16 -39.96 -62.17 0.90
C PHE A 16 -41.47 -62.13 1.18
N LEU A 17 -42.21 -63.19 0.85
CA LEU A 17 -43.64 -63.30 1.14
C LEU A 17 -43.92 -63.42 2.64
N VAL A 18 -43.07 -64.14 3.37
CA VAL A 18 -43.12 -64.20 4.84
C VAL A 18 -42.79 -62.84 5.45
N LEU A 19 -41.83 -62.08 4.90
CA LEU A 19 -41.49 -60.72 5.35
C LEU A 19 -42.63 -59.73 5.11
N ILE A 20 -43.31 -59.78 3.96
CA ILE A 20 -44.49 -58.93 3.71
C ILE A 20 -45.63 -59.32 4.64
N LEU A 21 -45.89 -60.61 4.85
CA LEU A 21 -46.91 -61.08 5.79
C LEU A 21 -46.60 -60.61 7.23
N ILE A 22 -45.33 -60.70 7.64
CA ILE A 22 -44.79 -60.15 8.88
C ILE A 22 -45.06 -58.64 8.94
N PHE A 23 -44.59 -57.85 7.97
CA PHE A 23 -44.77 -56.38 8.00
C PHE A 23 -46.23 -55.93 7.92
N THR A 24 -47.10 -56.66 7.22
CA THR A 24 -48.53 -56.35 7.13
C THR A 24 -49.26 -56.68 8.45
N LEU A 25 -48.88 -57.78 9.12
CA LEU A 25 -49.36 -58.10 10.47
C LEU A 25 -48.77 -57.15 11.53
N PHE A 26 -47.53 -56.69 11.36
CA PHE A 26 -46.88 -55.74 12.27
C PHE A 26 -47.41 -54.31 12.15
N SER A 27 -47.91 -53.88 10.97
CA SER A 27 -48.45 -52.52 10.79
C SER A 27 -49.72 -52.25 11.61
N ASN A 28 -50.61 -53.24 11.73
CA ASN A 28 -51.84 -53.10 12.52
C ASN A 28 -51.65 -53.47 14.01
N THR A 29 -50.58 -54.21 14.35
CA THR A 29 -50.24 -54.58 15.73
C THR A 29 -49.47 -53.45 16.46
N PHE A 30 -48.65 -52.67 15.75
CA PHE A 30 -47.88 -51.58 16.38
C PHE A 30 -48.73 -50.34 16.70
N MET A 31 -49.64 -49.95 15.80
CA MET A 31 -50.40 -48.70 15.93
C MET A 31 -51.45 -48.72 17.05
N ASN A 32 -51.92 -49.90 17.46
CA ASN A 32 -52.89 -50.05 18.57
C ASN A 32 -52.22 -50.36 19.92
N ARG A 33 -50.94 -50.81 19.93
CA ARG A 33 -50.12 -50.96 21.15
C ARG A 33 -49.48 -49.62 21.57
N SER A 34 -49.38 -48.63 20.68
CA SER A 34 -48.73 -47.35 21.00
C SER A 34 -49.65 -46.28 21.62
N LEU A 35 -50.94 -46.55 21.79
CA LEU A 35 -51.86 -45.58 22.38
C LEU A 35 -51.80 -45.65 23.92
N PRO A 36 -51.69 -44.51 24.63
CA PRO A 36 -51.73 -44.47 26.09
C PRO A 36 -53.04 -45.04 26.64
N GLU A 37 -52.93 -45.94 27.61
CA GLU A 37 -54.06 -46.47 28.37
C GLU A 37 -54.34 -45.58 29.58
N VAL A 38 -55.58 -45.12 29.73
CA VAL A 38 -55.97 -44.16 30.77
C VAL A 38 -56.90 -44.79 31.80
N ALA A 39 -56.53 -44.66 33.07
CA ALA A 39 -57.38 -45.02 34.19
C ALA A 39 -58.39 -43.90 34.44
N VAL A 40 -59.69 -44.23 34.38
CA VAL A 40 -60.78 -43.26 34.49
C VAL A 40 -61.62 -43.45 35.75
N SER A 41 -62.04 -42.34 36.34
CA SER A 41 -62.98 -42.31 37.47
C SER A 41 -64.13 -41.35 37.17
N ASN A 42 -65.32 -41.65 37.70
CA ASN A 42 -66.44 -40.71 37.67
C ASN A 42 -66.24 -39.63 38.74
N SER A 43 -66.81 -38.44 38.52
CA SER A 43 -67.05 -37.47 39.59
C SER A 43 -68.31 -37.87 40.38
N GLU A 44 -68.28 -37.68 41.70
CA GLU A 44 -69.42 -37.93 42.58
C GLU A 44 -69.70 -36.70 43.45
N SER A 45 -70.94 -36.49 43.87
CA SER A 45 -71.30 -35.48 44.86
C SER A 45 -71.21 -36.05 46.30
N GLY A 46 -70.78 -35.24 47.27
CA GLY A 46 -70.59 -35.69 48.65
C GLY A 46 -70.21 -34.58 49.63
N THR A 47 -69.93 -34.93 50.88
CA THR A 47 -69.58 -33.97 51.96
C THR A 47 -68.11 -34.15 52.35
N ILE A 48 -67.36 -33.04 52.49
CA ILE A 48 -65.98 -33.06 53.01
C ILE A 48 -65.96 -32.45 54.43
N THR A 49 -65.42 -33.19 55.42
CA THR A 49 -65.29 -32.74 56.83
C THR A 49 -63.82 -32.62 57.24
N THR A 50 -63.48 -31.68 58.13
CA THR A 50 -62.09 -31.52 58.64
C THR A 50 -62.05 -31.40 60.17
N GLN A 51 -61.28 -32.24 60.85
CA GLN A 51 -61.07 -32.22 62.32
C GLN A 51 -59.58 -32.41 62.66
N VAL A 52 -59.09 -31.79 63.76
CA VAL A 52 -57.72 -31.97 64.27
C VAL A 52 -57.76 -32.59 65.67
N LYS A 53 -57.09 -33.73 65.85
CA LYS A 53 -57.03 -34.50 67.11
C LYS A 53 -55.64 -34.39 67.72
N LEU A 54 -55.58 -33.96 68.98
CA LEU A 54 -54.35 -33.71 69.75
C LEU A 54 -54.27 -34.67 70.95
N THR A 55 -53.07 -35.15 71.27
CA THR A 55 -52.79 -35.99 72.44
C THR A 55 -51.56 -35.48 73.17
N GLY A 56 -51.63 -35.32 74.49
CA GLY A 56 -50.51 -34.85 75.31
C GLY A 56 -50.64 -35.22 76.79
N THR A 57 -49.58 -34.97 77.57
CA THR A 57 -49.53 -35.23 79.03
C THR A 57 -49.45 -33.90 79.78
N VAL A 58 -50.16 -33.79 80.91
CA VAL A 58 -50.26 -32.57 81.74
C VAL A 58 -49.08 -32.46 82.74
N ASN A 59 -48.48 -31.26 82.89
CA ASN A 59 -47.38 -30.90 83.79
C ASN A 59 -47.67 -29.59 84.59
N ALA A 60 -47.10 -29.39 85.80
CA ALA A 60 -47.19 -28.15 86.60
C ALA A 60 -45.99 -27.16 86.42
N ASN A 61 -46.16 -25.81 86.57
CA ASN A 61 -45.10 -24.76 86.42
C ASN A 61 -45.19 -23.67 87.55
N SER A 62 -44.20 -22.84 87.99
CA SER A 62 -43.00 -22.23 87.33
C SER A 62 -41.98 -21.45 88.22
N VAL A 63 -40.72 -21.32 87.75
CA VAL A 63 -39.66 -20.34 88.18
C VAL A 63 -39.39 -19.33 87.04
N LYS A 64 -39.09 -18.05 87.34
CA LYS A 64 -38.84 -16.96 86.38
C LYS A 64 -37.43 -16.36 86.48
N GLN A 65 -36.75 -16.23 85.34
CA GLN A 65 -35.36 -15.75 85.22
C GLN A 65 -35.29 -14.27 84.83
N ILE A 66 -34.23 -13.57 85.26
CA ILE A 66 -33.89 -12.20 84.87
C ILE A 66 -32.55 -12.24 84.12
N THR A 67 -32.52 -11.77 82.87
CA THR A 67 -31.33 -11.74 81.98
C THR A 67 -30.88 -10.32 81.66
N LEU A 68 -29.60 -10.14 81.36
CA LEU A 68 -29.05 -8.85 80.90
C LEU A 68 -29.12 -8.75 79.36
N ASP A 69 -29.77 -7.73 78.80
CA ASP A 69 -29.98 -7.64 77.33
C ASP A 69 -28.76 -7.14 76.53
N TYR A 70 -27.78 -6.51 77.19
CA TYR A 70 -26.59 -5.92 76.57
C TYR A 70 -25.38 -6.10 77.48
N ALA A 71 -24.17 -6.22 76.91
CA ALA A 71 -22.96 -6.39 77.70
C ALA A 71 -22.68 -5.14 78.54
N ARG A 72 -22.70 -5.28 79.88
CA ARG A 72 -22.40 -4.17 80.80
C ARG A 72 -21.78 -4.65 82.10
N LYS A 73 -21.06 -3.72 82.74
CA LYS A 73 -20.48 -3.89 84.05
C LYS A 73 -21.49 -3.59 85.16
N ILE A 74 -21.58 -4.47 86.16
CA ILE A 74 -22.44 -4.29 87.34
C ILE A 74 -21.79 -3.32 88.32
N ASN A 75 -22.55 -2.29 88.71
CA ASN A 75 -22.13 -1.26 89.66
C ASN A 75 -22.37 -1.71 91.11
N GLU A 76 -23.61 -2.08 91.47
CA GLU A 76 -23.96 -2.55 92.82
C GLU A 76 -25.14 -3.54 92.78
N VAL A 77 -25.17 -4.52 93.69
CA VAL A 77 -26.24 -5.54 93.84
C VAL A 77 -26.99 -5.29 95.16
N LEU A 78 -28.32 -5.14 95.10
CA LEU A 78 -29.15 -4.58 96.17
C LEU A 78 -30.04 -5.63 96.90
N VAL A 79 -30.05 -6.89 96.47
CA VAL A 79 -30.87 -7.98 97.04
C VAL A 79 -30.06 -9.25 97.32
N ARG A 80 -30.54 -10.12 98.23
CA ARG A 80 -29.87 -11.39 98.59
C ARG A 80 -30.77 -12.60 98.31
N ARG A 81 -30.15 -13.77 98.15
CA ARG A 81 -30.86 -15.04 97.96
C ARG A 81 -31.80 -15.32 99.13
N GLY A 82 -33.06 -15.66 98.84
CA GLY A 82 -34.11 -15.86 99.84
C GLY A 82 -34.97 -14.62 100.12
N ASP A 83 -34.59 -13.43 99.62
CA ASP A 83 -35.43 -12.23 99.74
C ASP A 83 -36.68 -12.35 98.86
N THR A 84 -37.80 -11.85 99.38
CA THR A 84 -39.04 -11.69 98.62
C THR A 84 -38.97 -10.39 97.84
N VAL A 85 -39.00 -10.47 96.52
CA VAL A 85 -39.01 -9.28 95.64
C VAL A 85 -40.40 -9.04 95.09
N THR A 86 -40.75 -7.77 94.90
CA THR A 86 -41.98 -7.33 94.24
C THR A 86 -41.66 -6.69 92.88
N PRO A 87 -42.63 -6.65 91.94
CA PRO A 87 -42.46 -6.00 90.64
C PRO A 87 -42.02 -4.54 90.81
N GLY A 88 -40.96 -4.16 90.10
CA GLY A 88 -40.37 -2.81 90.14
C GLY A 88 -39.23 -2.63 91.14
N MET A 89 -38.98 -3.61 92.03
CA MET A 89 -37.86 -3.55 92.96
C MET A 89 -36.53 -3.69 92.24
N VAL A 90 -35.59 -2.78 92.51
CA VAL A 90 -34.25 -2.79 91.91
C VAL A 90 -33.43 -3.91 92.54
N ILE A 91 -32.88 -4.78 91.68
CA ILE A 91 -32.05 -5.93 92.03
C ILE A 91 -30.58 -5.56 91.96
N ALA A 92 -30.17 -4.79 90.94
CA ALA A 92 -28.80 -4.29 90.76
C ALA A 92 -28.76 -3.05 89.85
N THR A 93 -27.66 -2.29 89.89
CA THR A 93 -27.41 -1.10 89.05
C THR A 93 -26.23 -1.32 88.09
N LEU A 94 -26.20 -0.62 86.95
CA LEU A 94 -25.22 -0.79 85.84
C LEU A 94 -24.43 0.51 85.58
N VAL A 95 -23.18 0.39 85.15
CA VAL A 95 -22.32 1.54 84.75
C VAL A 95 -22.82 2.17 83.42
N ALA A 96 -22.74 3.51 83.27
CA ALA A 96 -23.19 4.24 82.06
C ALA A 96 -22.08 4.40 80.99
N GLY A 97 -22.35 4.03 79.71
CA GLY A 97 -21.44 4.18 78.55
C GLY A 97 -21.87 3.39 77.28
N GLU A 98 -21.38 3.79 76.09
CA GLU A 98 -21.67 3.16 74.76
C GLU A 98 -20.88 1.86 74.51
N SER A 99 -21.39 0.98 73.64
CA SER A 99 -20.85 -0.37 73.35
C SER A 99 -19.86 -0.38 72.16
N PRO A 100 -18.78 -1.21 72.18
CA PRO A 100 -17.80 -1.35 71.08
C PRO A 100 -18.36 -1.82 69.72
N GLU A 101 -19.59 -2.31 69.66
CA GLU A 101 -20.22 -2.86 68.44
C GLU A 101 -20.61 -1.79 67.40
N ILE A 102 -20.77 -0.53 67.83
CA ILE A 102 -21.19 0.58 66.97
C ILE A 102 -20.06 1.04 66.02
N ASP A 103 -18.81 1.03 66.48
CA ASP A 103 -17.67 1.57 65.72
C ASP A 103 -17.37 0.78 64.44
N ASN A 104 -17.49 -0.54 64.48
CA ASN A 104 -17.25 -1.39 63.30
C ASN A 104 -18.31 -1.17 62.20
N LEU A 105 -19.57 -0.97 62.59
CA LEU A 105 -20.66 -0.71 61.65
C LEU A 105 -20.51 0.65 60.96
N GLU A 106 -19.94 1.66 61.64
CA GLU A 106 -19.66 2.97 61.04
C GLU A 106 -18.53 2.91 59.99
N ILE A 107 -17.54 2.03 60.15
CA ILE A 107 -16.47 1.83 59.16
C ILE A 107 -17.02 1.19 57.89
N GLU A 108 -17.83 0.13 58.02
CA GLU A 108 -18.50 -0.51 56.88
C GLU A 108 -19.40 0.48 56.12
N LEU A 109 -20.10 1.35 56.85
CA LEU A 109 -20.92 2.41 56.25
C LEU A 109 -20.08 3.36 55.37
N LYS A 110 -18.91 3.79 55.87
CA LYS A 110 -18.03 4.70 55.12
C LYS A 110 -17.48 4.04 53.86
N GLN A 111 -17.15 2.76 53.89
CA GLN A 111 -16.68 2.04 52.70
C GLN A 111 -17.76 1.97 51.61
N LEU A 112 -19.00 1.62 51.98
CA LEU A 112 -20.13 1.62 51.06
C LEU A 112 -20.37 3.02 50.45
N GLN A 113 -20.20 4.09 51.23
CA GLN A 113 -20.32 5.47 50.74
C GLN A 113 -19.21 5.88 49.75
N ILE A 114 -17.98 5.39 49.94
CA ILE A 114 -16.86 5.64 49.02
C ILE A 114 -17.10 4.90 47.70
N GLU A 115 -17.55 3.66 47.77
CA GLU A 115 -17.85 2.85 46.59
C GLU A 115 -19.00 3.47 45.77
N TYR A 116 -20.05 3.95 46.44
CA TYR A 116 -21.13 4.73 45.82
C TYR A 116 -20.61 5.99 45.09
N LYS A 117 -19.64 6.70 45.69
CA LYS A 117 -19.05 7.90 45.07
C LYS A 117 -18.12 7.59 43.89
N LYS A 118 -17.47 6.44 43.86
CA LYS A 118 -16.62 6.03 42.73
C LYS A 118 -17.43 5.68 41.49
N MET A 119 -18.55 4.98 41.66
CA MET A 119 -19.46 4.65 40.55
C MET A 119 -20.04 5.89 39.84
N LEU A 120 -20.06 7.04 40.52
CA LEU A 120 -20.50 8.32 39.96
C LEU A 120 -19.47 9.01 39.03
N VAL A 121 -18.23 8.52 38.92
CA VAL A 121 -17.11 9.24 38.28
C VAL A 121 -16.53 8.54 37.04
N GLU A 122 -16.75 7.24 36.84
CA GLU A 122 -16.08 6.44 35.79
C GLU A 122 -16.68 6.53 34.35
N THR A 123 -17.80 7.21 34.14
CA THR A 123 -18.54 7.18 32.86
C THR A 123 -18.18 8.27 31.82
N GLU A 124 -17.43 9.34 32.15
CA GLU A 124 -17.29 10.51 31.25
C GLU A 124 -15.98 10.61 30.41
N ASP A 125 -14.89 9.89 30.74
CA ASP A 125 -13.54 10.24 30.23
C ASP A 125 -13.14 9.60 28.87
N SER A 126 -13.74 8.46 28.49
CA SER A 126 -13.35 7.70 27.28
C SER A 126 -13.96 8.23 25.97
N LEU A 127 -15.16 8.82 26.04
CA LEU A 127 -15.89 9.34 24.87
C LEU A 127 -15.28 10.65 24.36
N ILE A 128 -14.79 11.49 25.27
CA ILE A 128 -14.17 12.78 24.97
C ILE A 128 -12.90 12.58 24.14
N THR A 129 -12.01 11.67 24.56
CA THR A 129 -10.75 11.37 23.85
C THR A 129 -11.01 10.86 22.44
N THR A 130 -11.97 9.94 22.26
CA THR A 130 -12.30 9.36 20.94
C THR A 130 -12.87 10.42 19.99
N ARG A 131 -13.70 11.34 20.50
CA ARG A 131 -14.22 12.47 19.70
C ARG A 131 -13.12 13.44 19.27
N TYR A 132 -12.14 13.71 20.12
CA TYR A 132 -10.97 14.52 19.74
C TYR A 132 -10.14 13.85 18.64
N GLN A 133 -9.87 12.55 18.75
CA GLN A 133 -9.14 11.79 17.72
C GLN A 133 -9.90 11.73 16.39
N LEU A 134 -11.23 11.58 16.44
CA LEU A 134 -12.09 11.66 15.25
C LEU A 134 -11.98 13.02 14.55
N GLU A 135 -12.04 14.12 15.32
CA GLU A 135 -11.95 15.46 14.76
C GLU A 135 -10.57 15.74 14.15
N ASP A 136 -9.50 15.28 14.80
CA ASP A 136 -8.13 15.42 14.30
C ASP A 136 -7.91 14.63 13.00
N THR A 137 -8.33 13.36 12.98
CA THR A 137 -8.25 12.52 11.77
C THR A 137 -9.14 13.04 10.63
N LYS A 138 -10.30 13.63 10.92
CA LYS A 138 -11.14 14.30 9.90
C LYS A 138 -10.45 15.53 9.31
N LYS A 139 -9.74 16.32 10.12
CA LYS A 139 -8.95 17.45 9.62
C LYS A 139 -7.78 16.99 8.74
N GLU A 140 -7.09 15.93 9.15
CA GLU A 140 -6.03 15.32 8.35
C GLU A 140 -6.56 14.79 7.01
N LEU A 141 -7.70 14.09 7.02
CA LEU A 141 -8.37 13.59 5.81
C LEU A 141 -8.82 14.74 4.90
N ALA A 142 -9.34 15.83 5.44
CA ALA A 142 -9.71 17.01 4.65
C ALA A 142 -8.50 17.65 3.97
N ALA A 143 -7.41 17.88 4.72
CA ALA A 143 -6.17 18.39 4.16
C ALA A 143 -5.55 17.46 3.10
N LEU A 144 -5.70 16.14 3.26
CA LEU A 144 -5.26 15.16 2.26
C LEU A 144 -6.14 15.19 1.00
N ASN A 145 -7.46 15.38 1.12
CA ASN A 145 -8.36 15.51 -0.02
C ASN A 145 -8.06 16.77 -0.85
N ASP A 146 -7.77 17.88 -0.18
CA ASP A 146 -7.34 19.11 -0.85
C ASP A 146 -6.03 18.89 -1.63
N TYR A 147 -5.08 18.17 -1.03
CA TYR A 147 -3.84 17.77 -1.67
C TYR A 147 -4.06 16.87 -2.90
N ILE A 148 -4.86 15.80 -2.76
CA ILE A 148 -5.22 14.88 -3.85
C ILE A 148 -5.86 15.64 -5.02
N THR A 149 -6.72 16.62 -4.73
CA THR A 149 -7.39 17.41 -5.76
C THR A 149 -6.41 18.33 -6.51
N ALA A 150 -5.40 18.86 -5.82
CA ALA A 150 -4.37 19.72 -6.41
C ALA A 150 -3.29 18.93 -7.19
N LEU A 151 -3.05 17.67 -6.83
CA LEU A 151 -1.92 16.86 -7.32
C LEU A 151 -1.87 16.68 -8.85
N PRO A 152 -3.00 16.38 -9.55
CA PRO A 152 -2.96 16.27 -11.02
C PRO A 152 -2.59 17.57 -11.72
N THR A 153 -2.99 18.72 -11.15
CA THR A 153 -2.64 20.03 -11.70
C THR A 153 -1.16 20.32 -11.49
N TYR A 154 -0.63 19.95 -10.32
CA TYR A 154 0.80 20.02 -10.02
C TYR A 154 1.62 19.17 -11.00
N ASP A 155 1.23 17.92 -11.23
CA ASP A 155 1.93 17.01 -12.14
C ASP A 155 1.91 17.53 -13.59
N GLN A 156 0.77 18.07 -14.04
CA GLN A 156 0.68 18.70 -15.37
C GLN A 156 1.61 19.91 -15.51
N GLN A 157 1.69 20.77 -14.49
CA GLN A 157 2.60 21.93 -14.50
C GLN A 157 4.06 21.49 -14.48
N LYS A 158 4.39 20.51 -13.63
CA LYS A 158 5.73 19.90 -13.57
C LYS A 158 6.14 19.35 -14.94
N GLN A 159 5.28 18.55 -15.56
CA GLN A 159 5.50 18.01 -16.90
C GLN A 159 5.71 19.13 -17.92
N GLY A 160 4.92 20.21 -17.85
CA GLY A 160 5.09 21.37 -18.73
C GLY A 160 6.47 22.03 -18.63
N TYR A 161 7.02 22.14 -17.41
CA TYR A 161 8.39 22.62 -17.22
C TYR A 161 9.43 21.62 -17.74
N GLU A 162 9.24 20.32 -17.50
CA GLU A 162 10.13 19.26 -17.99
C GLU A 162 10.16 19.22 -19.53
N ASP A 163 9.01 19.33 -20.18
CA ASP A 163 8.87 19.40 -21.64
C ASP A 163 9.59 20.65 -22.20
N GLN A 164 9.44 21.82 -21.54
CA GLN A 164 10.13 23.04 -21.92
C GLN A 164 11.66 22.88 -21.82
N ILE A 165 12.15 22.27 -20.74
CA ILE A 165 13.56 21.95 -20.54
C ILE A 165 14.08 21.00 -21.62
N GLU A 166 13.30 19.99 -22.01
CA GLU A 166 13.67 19.06 -23.08
C GLU A 166 13.79 19.77 -24.44
N VAL A 167 12.86 20.66 -24.76
CA VAL A 167 12.93 21.49 -25.98
C VAL A 167 14.18 22.35 -25.98
N LEU A 168 14.48 23.07 -24.88
CA LEU A 168 15.66 23.92 -24.75
C LEU A 168 16.96 23.09 -24.89
N LYS A 169 17.04 21.92 -24.25
CA LYS A 169 18.17 20.98 -24.42
C LYS A 169 18.35 20.55 -25.88
N GLY A 170 17.25 20.28 -26.57
CA GLY A 170 17.26 19.97 -28.00
C GLY A 170 17.86 21.10 -28.84
N GLN A 171 17.42 22.34 -28.59
CA GLN A 171 17.91 23.53 -29.29
C GLN A 171 19.40 23.80 -29.01
N VAL A 172 19.84 23.70 -27.76
CA VAL A 172 21.26 23.81 -27.37
C VAL A 172 22.11 22.80 -28.16
N LYS A 173 21.68 21.53 -28.19
CA LYS A 173 22.38 20.46 -28.91
C LYS A 173 22.45 20.70 -30.41
N GLU A 174 21.40 21.25 -31.02
CA GLU A 174 21.40 21.66 -32.42
C GLU A 174 22.45 22.74 -32.68
N LYS A 175 22.50 23.79 -31.86
CA LYS A 175 23.52 24.86 -31.97
C LYS A 175 24.93 24.30 -31.81
N GLU A 176 25.17 23.43 -30.84
CA GLU A 176 26.47 22.75 -30.66
C GLU A 176 26.90 21.96 -31.90
N SER A 177 25.96 21.24 -32.53
CA SER A 177 26.25 20.51 -33.77
C SER A 177 26.64 21.44 -34.92
N VAL A 178 25.95 22.59 -35.05
CA VAL A 178 26.27 23.60 -36.06
C VAL A 178 27.63 24.23 -35.80
N ILE A 179 27.93 24.61 -34.55
CA ILE A 179 29.24 25.16 -34.15
C ILE A 179 30.36 24.17 -34.52
N LYS A 180 30.20 22.89 -34.20
CA LYS A 180 31.18 21.85 -34.51
C LYS A 180 31.41 21.67 -36.02
N ASP A 181 30.35 21.78 -36.82
CA ASP A 181 30.49 21.72 -38.28
C ASP A 181 31.22 22.96 -38.82
N LEU A 182 30.92 24.16 -38.32
CA LEU A 182 31.65 25.38 -38.65
C LEU A 182 33.14 25.27 -38.31
N GLU A 183 33.49 24.74 -37.13
CA GLU A 183 34.89 24.49 -36.74
C GLU A 183 35.60 23.54 -37.72
N LYS A 184 34.91 22.48 -38.16
CA LYS A 184 35.44 21.53 -39.12
C LYS A 184 35.64 22.16 -40.51
N GLN A 185 34.76 23.06 -40.93
CA GLN A 185 34.93 23.82 -42.16
C GLN A 185 36.12 24.79 -42.06
N MET A 186 36.22 25.51 -40.94
CA MET A 186 37.32 26.46 -40.66
C MET A 186 38.68 25.76 -40.59
N ALA A 187 38.77 24.55 -40.05
CA ALA A 187 40.02 23.79 -39.96
C ALA A 187 40.65 23.42 -41.32
N LYS A 188 39.90 23.56 -42.43
CA LYS A 188 40.40 23.34 -43.79
C LYS A 188 40.93 24.60 -44.46
N LEU A 189 40.79 25.76 -43.82
CA LEU A 189 41.12 27.07 -44.37
C LEU A 189 42.28 27.68 -43.58
N GLU A 190 43.09 28.49 -44.25
CA GLU A 190 44.14 29.26 -43.58
C GLU A 190 43.53 30.46 -42.84
N ASN A 191 43.95 30.68 -41.58
CA ASN A 191 43.50 31.84 -40.80
C ASN A 191 44.47 33.02 -41.01
N PRO A 192 44.08 34.07 -41.74
CA PRO A 192 44.94 35.23 -42.00
C PRO A 192 45.03 36.22 -40.83
N GLY A 193 44.22 36.04 -39.77
CA GLY A 193 44.17 36.98 -38.63
C GLY A 193 43.63 38.37 -38.98
N MET A 194 42.86 38.50 -40.06
CA MET A 194 42.28 39.75 -40.54
C MET A 194 40.76 39.74 -40.49
N SER A 195 40.16 40.92 -40.32
CA SER A 195 38.70 41.09 -40.41
C SER A 195 38.20 40.99 -41.84
N ILE A 196 36.92 40.64 -42.02
CA ILE A 196 36.24 40.59 -43.32
C ILE A 196 36.41 41.91 -44.10
N GLU A 197 36.26 43.05 -43.43
CA GLU A 197 36.43 44.36 -44.07
C GLU A 197 37.85 44.57 -44.62
N LYS A 198 38.88 44.21 -43.84
CA LYS A 198 40.28 44.31 -44.26
C LYS A 198 40.59 43.35 -45.41
N LEU A 199 40.09 42.12 -45.32
CA LEU A 199 40.22 41.10 -46.36
C LEU A 199 39.54 41.54 -47.66
N THR A 200 38.34 42.08 -47.58
CA THR A 200 37.60 42.59 -48.76
C THR A 200 38.40 43.67 -49.49
N LYS A 201 38.96 44.64 -48.75
CA LYS A 201 39.83 45.68 -49.33
C LYS A 201 41.11 45.09 -49.95
N ALA A 202 41.72 44.11 -49.28
CA ALA A 202 42.91 43.43 -49.77
C ALA A 202 42.64 42.60 -51.04
N ILE A 203 41.48 41.93 -51.12
CA ILE A 203 41.03 41.19 -52.29
C ILE A 203 40.89 42.13 -53.48
N THR A 204 40.20 43.27 -53.33
CA THR A 204 40.07 44.26 -54.42
C THR A 204 41.43 44.77 -54.90
N ALA A 205 42.38 44.98 -53.99
CA ALA A 205 43.74 45.37 -54.36
C ALA A 205 44.48 44.22 -55.09
N ALA A 206 44.30 42.97 -54.66
CA ALA A 206 44.90 41.79 -55.29
C ALA A 206 44.31 41.51 -56.68
N GLU A 207 43.00 41.69 -56.88
CA GLU A 207 42.33 41.59 -58.18
C GLU A 207 42.89 42.63 -59.17
N ALA A 208 43.08 43.88 -58.72
CA ALA A 208 43.71 44.91 -59.54
C ALA A 208 45.17 44.56 -59.90
N ALA A 209 45.94 44.04 -58.94
CA ALA A 209 47.31 43.60 -59.16
C ALA A 209 47.41 42.41 -60.14
N LEU A 210 46.49 41.45 -60.05
CA LEU A 210 46.39 40.34 -61.00
C LEU A 210 46.06 40.83 -62.41
N SER A 211 45.09 41.74 -62.53
CA SER A 211 44.73 42.37 -63.81
C SER A 211 45.92 43.11 -64.44
N ASP A 212 46.70 43.82 -63.64
CA ASP A 212 47.95 44.47 -64.07
C ASP A 212 49.00 43.45 -64.53
N ALA A 213 49.19 42.37 -63.76
CA ALA A 213 50.13 41.30 -64.10
C ALA A 213 49.75 40.60 -65.41
N GLU A 214 48.49 40.21 -65.60
CA GLU A 214 48.00 39.64 -66.85
C GLU A 214 48.23 40.56 -68.05
N ARG A 215 47.96 41.88 -67.90
CA ARG A 215 48.21 42.86 -68.97
C ARG A 215 49.69 42.93 -69.32
N ASN A 216 50.57 42.88 -68.32
CA ASN A 216 52.01 42.87 -68.53
C ASN A 216 52.48 41.57 -69.21
N THR A 217 52.00 40.40 -68.80
CA THR A 217 52.28 39.13 -69.46
C THR A 217 51.84 39.13 -70.92
N ARG A 218 50.63 39.63 -71.23
CA ARG A 218 50.15 39.76 -72.61
C ARG A 218 51.05 40.65 -73.45
N ARG A 219 51.50 41.79 -72.90
CA ARG A 219 52.44 42.70 -73.57
C ARG A 219 53.82 42.06 -73.76
N ALA A 220 54.36 41.38 -72.76
CA ALA A 220 55.64 40.69 -72.83
C ALA A 220 55.60 39.55 -73.85
N LYS A 221 54.52 38.77 -73.89
CA LYS A 221 54.28 37.72 -74.90
C LYS A 221 54.30 38.29 -76.31
N ALA A 222 53.62 39.41 -76.56
CA ALA A 222 53.62 40.06 -77.87
C ALA A 222 55.03 40.51 -78.29
N ARG A 223 55.80 41.10 -77.37
CA ARG A 223 57.20 41.48 -77.60
C ARG A 223 58.08 40.27 -77.92
N ARG A 224 57.96 39.21 -77.12
CA ARG A 224 58.66 37.93 -77.34
C ARG A 224 58.36 37.35 -78.71
N THR A 225 57.08 37.28 -79.10
CA THR A 225 56.68 36.78 -80.43
C THR A 225 57.27 37.63 -81.55
N SER A 226 57.25 38.96 -81.42
CA SER A 226 57.87 39.85 -82.40
C SER A 226 59.38 39.65 -82.49
N ALA A 227 60.06 39.54 -81.34
CA ALA A 227 61.51 39.36 -81.26
C ALA A 227 61.94 38.00 -81.83
N LEU A 228 61.15 36.95 -81.58
CA LEU A 228 61.33 35.63 -82.17
C LEU A 228 61.26 35.70 -83.69
N GLY A 229 60.25 36.40 -84.25
CA GLY A 229 60.12 36.59 -85.70
C GLY A 229 61.33 37.31 -86.32
N THR A 230 61.83 38.36 -85.67
CA THR A 230 63.06 39.04 -86.13
C THR A 230 64.29 38.15 -86.03
N TYR A 231 64.43 37.39 -84.95
CA TYR A 231 65.52 36.43 -84.77
C TYR A 231 65.49 35.34 -85.85
N THR A 232 64.33 34.74 -86.13
CA THR A 232 64.20 33.69 -87.15
C THR A 232 64.57 34.19 -88.54
N ASN A 233 64.16 35.42 -88.89
CA ASN A 233 64.49 36.02 -90.18
C ASN A 233 65.98 36.36 -90.29
N ALA A 234 66.56 36.94 -89.23
CA ALA A 234 67.98 37.27 -89.20
C ALA A 234 68.86 36.03 -89.27
N ASN A 235 68.49 34.96 -88.56
CA ASN A 235 69.19 33.67 -88.60
C ASN A 235 69.17 33.04 -90.00
N ALA A 236 68.02 33.09 -90.68
CA ALA A 236 67.91 32.60 -92.05
C ALA A 236 68.78 33.41 -93.03
N ALA A 237 68.80 34.73 -92.92
CA ALA A 237 69.64 35.61 -93.74
C ALA A 237 71.14 35.39 -93.48
N TYR A 238 71.54 35.28 -92.21
CA TYR A 238 72.90 34.95 -91.81
C TYR A 238 73.35 33.59 -92.37
N THR A 239 72.53 32.55 -92.23
CA THR A 239 72.84 31.21 -92.74
C THR A 239 73.00 31.21 -94.27
N ALA A 240 72.18 31.99 -94.98
CA ALA A 240 72.31 32.15 -96.43
C ALA A 240 73.60 32.88 -96.82
N ALA A 241 73.93 33.99 -96.15
CA ALA A 241 75.15 34.77 -96.40
C ALA A 241 76.42 33.96 -96.08
N GLU A 242 76.42 33.18 -94.99
CA GLU A 242 77.50 32.25 -94.63
C GLU A 242 77.75 31.24 -95.75
N LYS A 243 76.69 30.64 -96.29
CA LYS A 243 76.80 29.72 -97.41
C LYS A 243 77.40 30.41 -98.65
N PHE A 244 76.90 31.59 -99.03
CA PHE A 244 77.41 32.32 -100.19
C PHE A 244 78.89 32.71 -100.03
N TYR A 245 79.29 33.15 -98.83
CA TYR A 245 80.69 33.46 -98.54
C TYR A 245 81.58 32.23 -98.67
N ASN A 246 81.18 31.10 -98.09
CA ASN A 246 81.92 29.84 -98.18
C ASN A 246 82.04 29.34 -99.63
N ASP A 247 80.96 29.43 -100.41
CA ASP A 247 80.96 29.05 -101.83
C ASP A 247 81.88 29.97 -102.67
N ALA A 248 81.87 31.28 -102.42
CA ALA A 248 82.74 32.24 -103.11
C ALA A 248 84.23 32.01 -102.80
N VAL A 249 84.57 31.81 -101.52
CA VAL A 249 85.93 31.47 -101.07
C VAL A 249 86.41 30.21 -101.78
N LYS A 250 85.57 29.17 -101.83
CA LYS A 250 85.90 27.92 -102.51
C LYS A 250 86.15 28.12 -104.01
N ASN A 251 85.31 28.90 -104.69
CA ASN A 251 85.49 29.17 -106.12
C ASN A 251 86.80 29.92 -106.42
N ALA A 252 87.12 30.96 -105.64
CA ALA A 252 88.38 31.69 -105.79
C ALA A 252 89.61 30.80 -105.55
N ALA A 253 89.52 29.87 -104.58
CA ALA A 253 90.59 28.91 -104.34
C ALA A 253 90.81 27.96 -105.54
N VAL A 254 89.72 27.43 -106.12
CA VAL A 254 89.80 26.57 -107.32
C VAL A 254 90.43 27.33 -108.50
N LEU A 255 90.00 28.57 -108.76
CA LEU A 255 90.56 29.38 -109.85
C LEU A 255 92.05 29.70 -109.64
N ARG A 256 92.51 29.93 -108.41
CA ARG A 256 93.94 30.11 -108.12
C ARG A 256 94.75 28.87 -108.47
N GLU A 257 94.26 27.68 -108.08
CA GLU A 257 94.93 26.40 -108.37
C GLU A 257 94.99 26.10 -109.88
N GLU A 258 93.90 26.35 -110.61
CA GLU A 258 93.88 26.24 -112.08
C GLU A 258 94.91 27.18 -112.73
N LEU A 259 95.00 28.42 -112.24
CA LEU A 259 95.88 29.46 -112.78
C LEU A 259 97.36 29.18 -112.52
N ASP A 260 97.69 28.68 -111.33
CA ASP A 260 99.03 28.20 -110.99
C ASP A 260 99.44 27.04 -111.92
N THR A 261 98.52 26.13 -112.21
CA THR A 261 98.72 25.02 -113.16
C THR A 261 98.99 25.53 -114.57
N LEU A 262 98.20 26.49 -115.07
CA LEU A 262 98.38 27.09 -116.39
C LEU A 262 99.71 27.84 -116.50
N LYS A 263 100.11 28.58 -115.46
CA LYS A 263 101.40 29.29 -115.42
C LYS A 263 102.58 28.32 -115.45
N ALA A 264 102.49 27.19 -114.77
CA ALA A 264 103.50 26.13 -114.85
C ALA A 264 103.61 25.54 -116.27
N GLN A 265 102.47 25.29 -116.94
CA GLN A 265 102.43 24.83 -118.33
C GLN A 265 103.03 25.86 -119.30
N LEU A 266 102.73 27.16 -119.11
CA LEU A 266 103.30 28.24 -119.94
C LEU A 266 104.82 28.29 -119.82
N ASN A 267 105.37 28.17 -118.61
CA ASN A 267 106.82 28.17 -118.39
C ASN A 267 107.48 27.00 -119.13
N THR A 268 106.87 25.81 -119.06
CA THR A 268 107.34 24.63 -119.82
C THR A 268 107.38 24.90 -121.33
N LEU A 269 106.32 25.51 -121.90
CA LEU A 269 106.29 25.86 -123.32
C LEU A 269 107.34 26.93 -123.69
N LYS A 270 107.59 27.91 -122.81
CA LYS A 270 108.62 28.94 -123.01
C LYS A 270 110.01 28.31 -123.07
N ASP A 271 110.31 27.39 -122.16
CA ASP A 271 111.55 26.62 -122.14
C ASP A 271 111.74 25.81 -123.43
N GLU A 272 110.69 25.13 -123.91
CA GLU A 272 110.71 24.39 -125.19
C GLU A 272 110.93 25.32 -126.40
N ARG A 273 110.28 26.48 -126.42
CA ARG A 273 110.46 27.51 -127.47
C ARG A 273 111.88 28.05 -127.47
N ASP A 274 112.46 28.32 -126.30
CA ASP A 274 113.82 28.82 -126.16
C ASP A 274 114.85 27.78 -126.63
N ALA A 275 114.61 26.49 -126.33
CA ALA A 275 115.42 25.39 -126.87
C ALA A 275 115.33 25.30 -128.42
N LEU A 276 114.13 25.45 -129.00
CA LEU A 276 113.94 25.46 -130.46
C LEU A 276 114.53 26.70 -131.13
N GLN A 277 114.41 27.88 -130.52
CA GLN A 277 114.98 29.13 -131.02
C GLN A 277 116.51 29.00 -131.10
N LYS A 278 117.13 28.48 -130.05
CA LYS A 278 118.57 28.17 -130.04
C LYS A 278 118.95 27.23 -131.20
N LYS A 279 118.18 26.16 -131.43
CA LYS A 279 118.41 25.23 -132.55
C LYS A 279 118.28 25.92 -133.92
N VAL A 280 117.29 26.80 -134.10
CA VAL A 280 117.11 27.58 -135.34
C VAL A 280 118.27 28.55 -135.57
N ASP A 281 118.73 29.23 -134.51
CA ASP A 281 119.84 30.19 -134.59
C ASP A 281 121.15 29.48 -134.94
N GLU A 282 121.40 28.31 -134.33
CA GLU A 282 122.55 27.44 -134.64
C GLU A 282 122.53 26.97 -136.10
N LEU A 283 121.38 26.50 -136.62
CA LEU A 283 121.25 26.04 -138.00
C LEU A 283 121.32 27.18 -139.03
N ALA A 284 120.82 28.38 -138.69
CA ALA A 284 120.84 29.54 -139.58
C ALA A 284 122.22 30.20 -139.72
N ALA A 285 123.12 29.98 -138.76
CA ALA A 285 124.47 30.55 -138.74
C ALA A 285 125.51 29.75 -139.56
N LEU A 286 125.13 28.61 -140.14
CA LEU A 286 126.03 27.76 -140.94
C LEU A 286 126.35 28.39 -142.31
N PRO A 287 127.63 28.56 -142.69
CA PRO A 287 128.01 28.96 -144.06
C PRO A 287 127.83 27.78 -145.02
N ASP A 288 127.14 28.01 -146.15
CA ASP A 288 126.78 27.00 -147.18
C ASP A 288 126.05 25.74 -146.64
N PRO A 289 124.81 25.89 -146.10
CA PRO A 289 124.07 24.78 -145.51
C PRO A 289 123.65 23.72 -146.56
N THR A 290 123.82 22.44 -146.22
CA THR A 290 123.41 21.31 -147.06
C THR A 290 121.88 21.27 -147.25
N PRO A 291 121.36 20.63 -148.31
CA PRO A 291 119.92 20.49 -148.51
C PRO A 291 119.18 19.86 -147.32
N GLU A 292 119.80 18.90 -146.62
CA GLU A 292 119.25 18.28 -145.41
C GLU A 292 119.18 19.27 -144.23
N GLN A 293 120.23 20.08 -144.02
CA GLN A 293 120.24 21.13 -142.99
C GLN A 293 119.27 22.28 -143.31
N GLN A 294 119.05 22.59 -144.59
CA GLN A 294 118.02 23.55 -145.01
C GLN A 294 116.61 23.02 -144.73
N ALA A 295 116.36 21.72 -144.96
CA ALA A 295 115.10 21.07 -144.61
C ALA A 295 114.89 21.04 -143.09
N GLU A 296 115.91 20.68 -142.30
CA GLU A 296 115.84 20.67 -140.84
C GLU A 296 115.63 22.08 -140.26
N LEU A 297 116.27 23.11 -140.83
CA LEU A 297 116.03 24.51 -140.47
C LEU A 297 114.58 24.93 -140.77
N ALA A 298 114.02 24.52 -141.91
CA ALA A 298 112.64 24.80 -142.26
C ALA A 298 111.67 24.14 -141.26
N THR A 299 111.87 22.86 -140.94
CA THR A 299 111.09 22.14 -139.93
C THR A 299 111.23 22.74 -138.53
N ALA A 300 112.44 23.14 -138.13
CA ALA A 300 112.68 23.80 -136.84
C ALA A 300 112.02 25.18 -136.76
N ARG A 301 111.99 25.96 -137.85
CA ARG A 301 111.27 27.24 -137.94
C ARG A 301 109.76 27.05 -137.87
N GLU A 302 109.22 26.02 -138.51
CA GLU A 302 107.80 25.67 -138.42
C GLU A 302 107.43 25.26 -136.99
N ALA A 303 108.20 24.36 -136.36
CA ALA A 303 108.01 23.94 -134.98
C ALA A 303 108.12 25.12 -133.98
N LEU A 304 109.08 26.01 -134.19
CA LEU A 304 109.23 27.24 -133.40
C LEU A 304 108.02 28.17 -133.56
N THR A 305 107.48 28.29 -134.77
CA THR A 305 106.27 29.08 -135.03
C THR A 305 105.07 28.47 -134.32
N GLY A 306 104.88 27.15 -134.43
CA GLY A 306 103.85 26.40 -133.70
C GLY A 306 103.94 26.59 -132.18
N LYS A 307 105.14 26.52 -131.60
CA LYS A 307 105.34 26.79 -130.16
C LYS A 307 105.04 28.25 -129.77
N LYS A 308 105.36 29.22 -130.63
CA LYS A 308 104.97 30.62 -130.42
C LYS A 308 103.45 30.82 -130.49
N ASP A 309 102.74 30.02 -131.30
CA ASP A 309 101.28 30.02 -131.35
C ASP A 309 100.68 29.35 -130.10
N GLU A 310 101.23 28.21 -129.65
CA GLU A 310 100.84 27.53 -128.39
C GLU A 310 101.03 28.44 -127.17
N ILE A 311 102.17 29.14 -127.08
CA ILE A 311 102.43 30.13 -126.03
C ILE A 311 101.40 31.25 -126.08
N ARG A 312 101.13 31.83 -127.27
CA ARG A 312 100.12 32.89 -127.40
C ARG A 312 98.72 32.42 -126.99
N ALA A 313 98.34 31.20 -127.36
CA ALA A 313 97.07 30.60 -126.94
C ALA A 313 97.04 30.43 -125.42
N LYS A 314 98.14 29.97 -124.81
CA LYS A 314 98.25 29.76 -123.36
C LYS A 314 98.26 31.06 -122.56
N GLU A 315 98.94 32.09 -123.06
CA GLU A 315 98.91 33.43 -122.48
C GLU A 315 97.51 34.04 -122.53
N SER A 316 96.76 33.79 -123.61
CA SER A 316 95.35 34.18 -123.70
C SER A 316 94.47 33.41 -122.70
N GLU A 317 94.70 32.11 -122.50
CA GLU A 317 93.99 31.28 -121.51
C GLU A 317 94.27 31.75 -120.07
N ILE A 318 95.53 32.04 -119.75
CA ILE A 318 95.94 32.60 -118.46
C ILE A 318 95.30 33.97 -118.24
N SER A 319 95.34 34.86 -119.22
CA SER A 319 94.72 36.19 -119.09
C SER A 319 93.20 36.09 -118.86
N ALA A 320 92.52 35.17 -119.54
CA ALA A 320 91.11 34.88 -119.27
C ALA A 320 90.89 34.41 -117.83
N LYS A 321 91.71 33.47 -117.34
CA LYS A 321 91.64 32.97 -115.97
C LYS A 321 92.03 33.99 -114.91
N GLU A 322 92.97 34.89 -115.17
CA GLU A 322 93.31 36.01 -114.28
C GLU A 322 92.12 36.95 -114.11
N ASN A 323 91.38 37.21 -115.19
CA ASN A 323 90.14 37.99 -115.13
C ASN A 323 89.02 37.26 -114.36
N GLU A 324 88.86 35.95 -114.58
CA GLU A 324 87.91 35.13 -113.80
C GLU A 324 88.25 35.12 -112.30
N LEU A 325 89.53 34.96 -111.95
CA LEU A 325 89.99 34.99 -110.56
C LEU A 325 89.76 36.37 -109.94
N ALA A 326 90.13 37.45 -110.62
CA ALA A 326 89.89 38.81 -110.12
C ALA A 326 88.39 39.06 -109.86
N ALA A 327 87.52 38.55 -110.74
CA ALA A 327 86.07 38.61 -110.54
C ALA A 327 85.62 37.77 -109.32
N ALA A 328 86.17 36.57 -109.13
CA ALA A 328 85.87 35.69 -108.00
C ALA A 328 86.38 36.26 -106.66
N GLU A 329 87.54 36.89 -106.62
CA GLU A 329 88.09 37.57 -105.43
C GLU A 329 87.23 38.77 -105.04
N LYS A 330 86.79 39.56 -106.04
CA LYS A 330 85.83 40.64 -105.81
C LYS A 330 84.50 40.10 -105.26
N ALA A 331 83.98 39.02 -105.83
CA ALA A 331 82.77 38.36 -105.34
C ALA A 331 82.93 37.84 -103.90
N THR A 332 84.11 37.31 -103.56
CA THR A 332 84.44 36.87 -102.19
C THR A 332 84.45 38.04 -101.21
N ALA A 333 85.05 39.18 -101.59
CA ALA A 333 85.04 40.38 -100.76
C ALA A 333 83.61 40.92 -100.53
N THR A 334 82.77 40.93 -101.57
CA THR A 334 81.35 41.30 -101.45
C THR A 334 80.58 40.33 -100.55
N ALA A 335 80.75 39.01 -100.74
CA ALA A 335 80.09 38.00 -99.92
C ALA A 335 80.55 38.06 -98.46
N LYS A 336 81.81 38.37 -98.19
CA LYS A 336 82.32 38.57 -96.83
C LYS A 336 81.66 39.77 -96.15
N ALA A 337 81.54 40.89 -96.85
CA ALA A 337 80.90 42.09 -96.30
C ALA A 337 79.42 41.82 -95.96
N ASP A 338 78.69 41.12 -96.83
CA ASP A 338 77.31 40.71 -96.56
C ASP A 338 77.21 39.74 -95.37
N TYR A 339 78.11 38.75 -95.29
CA TYR A 339 78.22 37.84 -94.14
C TYR A 339 78.43 38.59 -92.81
N ASP A 340 79.42 39.49 -92.75
CA ASP A 340 79.75 40.24 -91.53
C ASP A 340 78.57 41.14 -91.11
N GLU A 341 77.86 41.75 -92.08
CA GLU A 341 76.64 42.52 -91.83
C GLU A 341 75.50 41.64 -91.27
N LYS A 342 75.20 40.50 -91.91
CA LYS A 342 74.11 39.61 -91.46
C LYS A 342 74.42 38.97 -90.12
N TYR A 343 75.68 38.66 -89.83
CA TYR A 343 76.10 38.17 -88.52
C TYR A 343 75.84 39.20 -87.42
N GLY A 344 76.13 40.48 -87.67
CA GLY A 344 75.81 41.57 -86.75
C GLY A 344 74.30 41.68 -86.46
N ILE A 345 73.47 41.61 -87.50
CA ILE A 345 72.00 41.65 -87.38
C ILE A 345 71.48 40.42 -86.61
N TYR A 346 72.00 39.23 -86.90
CA TYR A 346 71.65 38.00 -86.20
C TYR A 346 71.96 38.08 -84.70
N ASN A 347 73.15 38.55 -84.34
CA ASN A 347 73.56 38.65 -82.94
C ASN A 347 72.70 39.65 -82.15
N ASP A 348 72.43 40.82 -82.72
CA ASP A 348 71.52 41.81 -82.13
C ASP A 348 70.09 41.27 -81.96
N ALA A 349 69.56 40.58 -82.98
CA ALA A 349 68.24 39.96 -82.92
C ALA A 349 68.17 38.83 -81.87
N SER A 350 69.23 38.04 -81.72
CA SER A 350 69.33 36.97 -80.72
C SER A 350 69.33 37.53 -79.29
N GLN A 351 70.09 38.60 -79.03
CA GLN A 351 70.10 39.26 -77.72
C GLN A 351 68.71 39.81 -77.37
N LYS A 352 68.07 40.54 -78.30
CA LYS A 352 66.72 41.08 -78.11
C LYS A 352 65.67 39.99 -77.87
N TYR A 353 65.81 38.85 -78.55
CA TYR A 353 64.94 37.71 -78.30
C TYR A 353 65.12 37.15 -76.89
N ASN A 354 66.36 36.90 -76.45
CA ASN A 354 66.64 36.37 -75.11
C ASN A 354 66.17 37.32 -73.99
N GLU A 355 66.33 38.63 -74.17
CA GLU A 355 65.82 39.66 -73.25
C GLU A 355 64.28 39.62 -73.17
N ALA A 356 63.61 39.51 -74.33
CA ALA A 356 62.15 39.44 -74.39
C ALA A 356 61.59 38.12 -73.82
N ASP A 357 62.30 37.01 -74.01
CA ASP A 357 61.96 35.68 -73.47
C ASP A 357 62.07 35.70 -71.93
N SER A 358 63.18 36.21 -71.40
CA SER A 358 63.39 36.38 -69.94
C SER A 358 62.37 37.33 -69.31
N ALA A 359 62.02 38.43 -69.99
CA ALA A 359 60.99 39.35 -69.53
C ALA A 359 59.60 38.69 -69.50
N TYR A 360 59.29 37.83 -70.48
CA TYR A 360 58.05 37.08 -70.51
C TYR A 360 57.95 36.11 -69.33
N ASP A 361 58.99 35.33 -69.06
CA ASP A 361 59.02 34.36 -67.95
C ASP A 361 58.88 35.05 -66.59
N SER A 362 59.49 36.22 -66.43
CA SER A 362 59.33 37.06 -65.24
C SER A 362 57.89 37.53 -65.06
N CYS A 363 57.23 38.01 -66.12
CA CYS A 363 55.82 38.40 -66.06
C CYS A 363 54.88 37.22 -65.74
N VAL A 364 55.12 36.05 -66.32
CA VAL A 364 54.34 34.82 -66.01
C VAL A 364 54.47 34.45 -64.54
N SER A 365 55.67 34.55 -63.97
CA SER A 365 55.92 34.27 -62.55
C SER A 365 55.22 35.28 -61.63
N ALA A 366 55.22 36.56 -62.02
CA ALA A 366 54.52 37.62 -61.29
C ALA A 366 52.99 37.44 -61.35
N GLU A 367 52.43 37.06 -62.49
CA GLU A 367 51.01 36.74 -62.65
C GLU A 367 50.58 35.58 -61.74
N LYS A 368 51.37 34.49 -61.71
CA LYS A 368 51.12 33.37 -60.78
C LYS A 368 51.15 33.82 -59.32
N THR A 369 52.14 34.64 -58.94
CA THR A 369 52.26 35.15 -57.56
C THR A 369 51.07 36.03 -57.18
N ALA A 370 50.58 36.85 -58.11
CA ALA A 370 49.39 37.68 -57.89
C ALA A 370 48.13 36.82 -57.71
N GLN A 371 47.98 35.77 -58.52
CA GLN A 371 46.90 34.79 -58.42
C GLN A 371 46.93 34.05 -57.08
N ASP A 372 48.07 33.46 -56.71
CA ASP A 372 48.24 32.73 -55.45
C ASP A 372 47.92 33.64 -54.23
N ASN A 373 48.29 34.92 -54.29
CA ASN A 373 47.94 35.88 -53.24
C ASN A 373 46.43 36.19 -53.19
N LEU A 374 45.77 36.31 -54.35
CA LEU A 374 44.32 36.50 -54.41
C LEU A 374 43.58 35.29 -53.83
N ASP A 375 43.99 34.08 -54.19
CA ASP A 375 43.39 32.83 -53.70
C ASP A 375 43.52 32.70 -52.19
N ARG A 376 44.72 32.95 -51.64
CA ARG A 376 44.95 32.96 -50.18
C ARG A 376 44.08 33.99 -49.46
N LEU A 377 43.89 35.17 -50.03
CA LEU A 377 43.01 36.19 -49.44
C LEU A 377 41.54 35.78 -49.49
N ASN A 378 41.09 35.13 -50.56
CA ASN A 378 39.73 34.60 -50.69
C ASN A 378 39.46 33.47 -49.68
N GLU A 379 40.41 32.54 -49.50
CA GLU A 379 40.34 31.52 -48.45
C GLU A 379 40.27 32.15 -47.05
N GLY A 380 41.09 33.17 -46.81
CA GLY A 380 41.07 33.93 -45.57
C GLY A 380 39.74 34.66 -45.31
N TRP A 381 39.10 35.19 -46.36
CA TRP A 381 37.77 35.79 -46.28
C TRP A 381 36.70 34.75 -45.94
N ALA A 382 36.75 33.57 -46.56
CA ALA A 382 35.86 32.47 -46.23
C ALA A 382 36.03 32.02 -44.76
N TYR A 383 37.27 31.95 -44.26
CA TYR A 383 37.55 31.67 -42.86
C TYR A 383 36.92 32.72 -41.94
N ALA A 384 37.13 34.01 -42.22
CA ALA A 384 36.61 35.10 -41.40
C ALA A 384 35.07 35.13 -41.35
N LEU A 385 34.41 34.84 -42.48
CA LEU A 385 32.95 34.71 -42.53
C LEU A 385 32.43 33.55 -41.67
N LEU A 386 33.09 32.39 -41.74
CA LEU A 386 32.72 31.25 -40.91
C LEU A 386 32.98 31.54 -39.42
N ALA A 387 34.04 32.27 -39.09
CA ALA A 387 34.33 32.69 -37.73
C ALA A 387 33.24 33.61 -37.16
N GLU A 388 32.79 34.62 -37.90
CA GLU A 388 31.69 35.49 -37.45
C GLU A 388 30.39 34.71 -37.24
N ARG A 389 30.04 33.80 -38.17
CA ARG A 389 28.89 32.91 -38.02
C ARG A 389 29.02 31.99 -36.81
N LYS A 390 30.24 31.51 -36.53
CA LYS A 390 30.49 30.67 -35.36
C LYS A 390 30.21 31.44 -34.08
N THR A 391 30.74 32.67 -33.96
CA THR A 391 30.48 33.55 -32.82
C THR A 391 28.99 33.82 -32.65
N GLU A 392 28.26 34.11 -33.74
CA GLU A 392 26.80 34.29 -33.68
C GLU A 392 26.07 33.05 -33.11
N ARG A 393 26.48 31.84 -33.53
CA ARG A 393 25.90 30.59 -33.00
C ARG A 393 26.31 30.32 -31.55
N GLU A 394 27.52 30.68 -31.15
CA GLU A 394 27.98 30.59 -29.76
C GLU A 394 27.17 31.54 -28.87
N ASP A 395 26.90 32.77 -29.32
CA ASP A 395 26.08 33.75 -28.60
C ASP A 395 24.62 33.27 -28.49
N GLU A 396 24.01 32.78 -29.59
CA GLU A 396 22.66 32.17 -29.55
C GLU A 396 22.59 30.98 -28.60
N LYS A 397 23.63 30.14 -28.57
CA LYS A 397 23.71 29.00 -27.67
C LYS A 397 23.80 29.48 -26.21
N ALA A 398 24.60 30.50 -25.92
CA ALA A 398 24.75 31.05 -24.58
C ALA A 398 23.41 31.58 -24.03
N VAL A 399 22.59 32.22 -24.87
CA VAL A 399 21.22 32.64 -24.51
C VAL A 399 20.35 31.43 -24.17
N LEU A 400 20.37 30.38 -25.00
CA LEU A 400 19.61 29.15 -24.73
C LEU A 400 20.09 28.42 -23.46
N ASP A 401 21.39 28.42 -23.18
CA ASP A 401 21.96 27.84 -21.95
C ASP A 401 21.48 28.62 -20.70
N GLU A 402 21.35 29.94 -20.79
CA GLU A 402 20.79 30.79 -19.72
C GLU A 402 19.27 30.54 -19.53
N GLU A 403 18.51 30.45 -20.62
CA GLU A 403 17.09 30.09 -20.59
C GLU A 403 16.86 28.70 -20.00
N LEU A 404 17.70 27.72 -20.37
CA LEU A 404 17.66 26.37 -19.83
C LEU A 404 17.96 26.35 -18.33
N THR A 405 18.94 27.13 -17.89
CA THR A 405 19.28 27.27 -16.47
C THR A 405 18.10 27.86 -15.70
N THR A 406 17.51 28.94 -16.22
CA THR A 406 16.33 29.58 -15.63
C THR A 406 15.15 28.61 -15.56
N ALA A 407 14.88 27.85 -16.63
CA ALA A 407 13.81 26.86 -16.64
C ALA A 407 14.03 25.76 -15.59
N GLN A 408 15.28 25.28 -15.44
CA GLN A 408 15.62 24.30 -14.42
C GLN A 408 15.44 24.87 -13.00
N GLU A 409 15.89 26.11 -12.75
CA GLU A 409 15.67 26.78 -11.47
C GLU A 409 14.17 26.96 -11.15
N THR A 410 13.35 27.27 -12.16
CA THR A 410 11.89 27.37 -11.98
C THR A 410 11.26 26.02 -11.65
N LEU A 411 11.71 24.91 -12.27
CA LEU A 411 11.27 23.56 -11.93
C LEU A 411 11.70 23.18 -10.51
N ASP A 412 12.93 23.51 -10.12
CA ASP A 412 13.47 23.21 -8.80
C ASP A 412 12.73 24.01 -7.70
N ALA A 413 12.43 25.29 -7.96
CA ALA A 413 11.61 26.11 -7.06
C ALA A 413 10.16 25.58 -6.97
N PHE A 414 9.56 25.24 -8.12
CA PHE A 414 8.20 24.70 -8.20
C PHE A 414 8.06 23.37 -7.43
N THR A 415 9.06 22.49 -7.55
CA THR A 415 9.09 21.20 -6.85
C THR A 415 9.32 21.37 -5.35
N LYS A 416 10.18 22.31 -4.93
CA LYS A 416 10.44 22.58 -3.52
C LYS A 416 9.23 23.09 -2.74
N ASP A 417 8.44 23.98 -3.33
CA ASP A 417 7.35 24.66 -2.62
C ASP A 417 6.06 23.82 -2.50
N ASN A 418 5.88 22.80 -3.34
CA ASN A 418 4.58 22.13 -3.51
C ASN A 418 4.60 20.61 -3.25
N TYR A 419 5.74 20.01 -2.95
CA TYR A 419 5.87 18.55 -2.85
C TYR A 419 5.81 18.02 -1.41
N ARG A 420 4.83 17.17 -1.12
CA ARG A 420 4.82 16.32 0.08
C ARG A 420 5.72 15.10 -0.16
N THR A 421 6.91 15.10 0.45
CA THR A 421 7.88 13.99 0.31
C THR A 421 7.36 12.66 0.85
N ASP A 422 6.39 12.68 1.75
CA ASP A 422 5.74 11.55 2.39
C ASP A 422 4.67 10.87 1.53
N LEU A 423 4.11 11.58 0.54
CA LEU A 423 3.03 11.11 -0.33
C LEU A 423 3.31 11.54 -1.79
N PRO A 424 4.33 10.94 -2.42
CA PRO A 424 4.89 11.43 -3.68
C PRO A 424 4.00 11.19 -4.90
N THR A 425 3.07 10.24 -4.82
CA THR A 425 2.20 9.85 -5.92
C THR A 425 0.73 9.96 -5.54
N LEU A 426 -0.13 10.12 -6.54
CA LEU A 426 -1.58 10.05 -6.36
C LEU A 426 -2.00 8.74 -5.69
N GLU A 427 -1.39 7.62 -6.08
CA GLU A 427 -1.68 6.30 -5.53
C GLU A 427 -1.35 6.22 -4.03
N ASP A 428 -0.23 6.79 -3.60
CA ASP A 428 0.15 6.83 -2.19
C ASP A 428 -0.80 7.71 -1.38
N ALA A 429 -1.20 8.86 -1.93
CA ALA A 429 -2.17 9.77 -1.33
C ALA A 429 -3.56 9.11 -1.20
N GLU A 430 -4.04 8.41 -2.23
CA GLU A 430 -5.32 7.68 -2.22
C GLU A 430 -5.31 6.49 -1.24
N LYS A 431 -4.18 5.78 -1.10
CA LYS A 431 -4.02 4.74 -0.07
C LYS A 431 -4.13 5.34 1.32
N LYS A 432 -3.47 6.48 1.58
CA LYS A 432 -3.53 7.16 2.87
C LYS A 432 -4.94 7.70 3.16
N GLN A 433 -5.62 8.20 2.13
CA GLN A 433 -7.02 8.64 2.23
C GLN A 433 -7.92 7.48 2.63
N THR A 434 -7.74 6.30 2.03
CA THR A 434 -8.49 5.09 2.37
C THR A 434 -8.21 4.64 3.81
N GLU A 435 -6.96 4.68 4.25
CA GLU A 435 -6.58 4.37 5.63
C GLU A 435 -7.25 5.32 6.62
N LEU A 436 -7.13 6.63 6.40
CA LEU A 436 -7.74 7.66 7.25
C LEU A 436 -9.26 7.54 7.26
N THR A 437 -9.89 7.30 6.10
CA THR A 437 -11.34 7.08 6.00
C THR A 437 -11.77 5.89 6.86
N ARG A 438 -11.04 4.77 6.80
CA ARG A 438 -11.31 3.59 7.65
C ARG A 438 -11.13 3.90 9.14
N THR A 439 -10.14 4.71 9.51
CA THR A 439 -9.96 5.13 10.91
C THR A 439 -11.09 6.04 11.40
N VAL A 440 -11.56 6.96 10.55
CA VAL A 440 -12.72 7.82 10.82
C VAL A 440 -13.98 6.96 11.03
N GLU A 441 -14.25 6.01 10.14
CA GLU A 441 -15.39 5.08 10.26
C GLU A 441 -15.33 4.25 11.55
N GLU A 442 -14.14 3.81 11.95
CA GLU A 442 -13.93 3.07 13.19
C GLU A 442 -14.16 3.93 14.43
N TYR A 443 -13.63 5.16 14.48
CA TYR A 443 -13.91 6.08 15.58
C TYR A 443 -15.39 6.46 15.66
N GLU A 444 -16.06 6.71 14.53
CA GLU A 444 -17.50 6.95 14.50
C GLU A 444 -18.29 5.73 14.98
N ARG A 445 -17.86 4.51 14.61
CA ARG A 445 -18.46 3.27 15.11
C ARG A 445 -18.26 3.12 16.62
N GLN A 446 -17.08 3.42 17.14
CA GLN A 446 -16.79 3.37 18.58
C GLN A 446 -17.65 4.38 19.35
N ILE A 447 -17.77 5.61 18.85
CA ILE A 447 -18.64 6.63 19.44
C ILE A 447 -20.11 6.17 19.40
N ARG A 448 -20.61 5.64 18.27
CA ARG A 448 -21.98 5.12 18.17
C ARG A 448 -22.25 3.98 19.17
N ILE A 449 -21.31 3.06 19.33
CA ILE A 449 -21.42 1.95 20.31
C ILE A 449 -21.40 2.48 21.73
N ALA A 450 -20.50 3.42 22.03
CA ALA A 450 -20.40 4.04 23.35
C ALA A 450 -21.65 4.86 23.70
N GLU A 451 -22.20 5.64 22.77
CA GLU A 451 -23.46 6.38 22.95
C GLU A 451 -24.67 5.44 23.12
N ALA A 452 -24.70 4.30 22.41
CA ALA A 452 -25.73 3.29 22.59
C ALA A 452 -25.61 2.55 23.93
N ASN A 453 -24.38 2.35 24.43
CA ASN A 453 -24.13 1.76 25.74
C ASN A 453 -24.42 2.73 26.88
N ASP A 454 -24.11 4.03 26.75
CA ASP A 454 -24.44 5.08 27.74
C ASP A 454 -25.96 5.12 28.03
N ALA A 455 -26.78 4.94 26.99
CA ALA A 455 -28.24 4.82 27.13
C ALA A 455 -28.73 3.57 27.90
N ILE A 456 -27.92 2.50 27.95
CA ILE A 456 -28.20 1.26 28.70
C ILE A 456 -27.55 1.34 30.11
N ASP A 457 -26.41 2.00 30.22
CA ASP A 457 -25.67 2.21 31.47
C ASP A 457 -26.35 3.24 32.37
N ASP A 458 -27.10 4.22 31.86
CA ASP A 458 -27.89 5.13 32.71
C ASP A 458 -28.96 4.37 33.53
N GLU A 459 -29.66 3.40 32.93
CA GLU A 459 -30.68 2.58 33.62
C GLU A 459 -30.02 1.58 34.59
N THR A 460 -28.87 1.01 34.22
CA THR A 460 -28.13 0.04 35.02
C THR A 460 -27.32 0.68 36.16
N ALA A 461 -26.73 1.86 35.92
CA ALA A 461 -26.06 2.69 36.92
C ALA A 461 -27.08 3.29 37.88
N ALA A 462 -28.25 3.75 37.42
CA ALA A 462 -29.33 4.17 38.32
C ALA A 462 -29.79 3.01 39.22
N LEU A 463 -29.93 1.80 38.68
CA LEU A 463 -30.26 0.61 39.45
C LEU A 463 -29.14 0.24 40.44
N ASN A 464 -27.88 0.23 40.03
CA ASN A 464 -26.73 -0.09 40.89
C ASN A 464 -26.49 0.97 41.98
N LEU A 465 -26.65 2.26 41.66
CA LEU A 465 -26.67 3.37 42.62
C LEU A 465 -27.84 3.23 43.59
N SER A 466 -29.03 2.82 43.12
CA SER A 466 -30.18 2.55 44.00
C SER A 466 -29.93 1.38 44.94
N ILE A 467 -29.29 0.31 44.46
CA ILE A 467 -28.89 -0.87 45.24
C ILE A 467 -27.89 -0.45 46.32
N GLN A 468 -26.86 0.32 45.96
CA GLN A 468 -25.85 0.76 46.94
C GLN A 468 -26.40 1.79 47.93
N ARG A 469 -27.26 2.72 47.48
CA ARG A 469 -27.98 3.63 48.37
C ARG A 469 -28.86 2.87 49.37
N THR A 470 -29.49 1.79 48.93
CA THR A 470 -30.30 0.93 49.80
C THR A 470 -29.44 0.20 50.83
N LYS A 471 -28.26 -0.31 50.46
CA LYS A 471 -27.30 -0.94 51.40
C LYS A 471 -26.79 0.06 52.45
N ILE A 472 -26.45 1.28 52.04
CA ILE A 472 -26.05 2.37 52.95
C ILE A 472 -27.19 2.69 53.93
N ALA A 473 -28.43 2.79 53.45
CA ALA A 473 -29.59 3.09 54.29
C ALA A 473 -29.91 1.94 55.29
N GLN A 474 -29.72 0.68 54.88
CA GLN A 474 -29.88 -0.47 55.77
C GLN A 474 -28.84 -0.45 56.90
N LYS A 475 -27.56 -0.20 56.59
CA LYS A 475 -26.49 -0.10 57.58
C LYS A 475 -26.68 1.07 58.55
N GLN A 476 -27.17 2.22 58.07
CA GLN A 476 -27.54 3.35 58.93
C GLN A 476 -28.66 3.00 59.92
N ARG A 477 -29.72 2.30 59.47
CA ARG A 477 -30.83 1.88 60.36
C ARG A 477 -30.38 0.86 61.40
N GLU A 478 -29.43 0.00 61.06
CA GLU A 478 -28.85 -0.98 61.98
C GLU A 478 -28.10 -0.28 63.13
N ILE A 479 -27.25 0.70 62.80
CA ILE A 479 -26.52 1.52 63.79
C ILE A 479 -27.50 2.25 64.74
N GLU A 480 -28.55 2.87 64.19
CA GLU A 480 -29.53 3.65 64.97
C GLU A 480 -30.29 2.78 65.98
N LYS A 481 -30.65 1.55 65.59
CA LYS A 481 -31.38 0.61 66.45
C LYS A 481 -30.54 0.17 67.66
N ILE A 482 -29.21 0.08 67.51
CA ILE A 482 -28.30 -0.31 68.58
C ILE A 482 -28.07 0.86 69.54
N ARG A 483 -27.91 2.09 69.03
CA ARG A 483 -27.78 3.30 69.87
C ARG A 483 -28.98 3.55 70.79
N GLY A 484 -30.21 3.35 70.30
CA GLY A 484 -31.45 3.62 71.07
C GLY A 484 -31.69 2.74 72.31
N LYS A 485 -30.93 1.64 72.47
CA LYS A 485 -31.14 0.64 73.54
C LYS A 485 -30.18 0.76 74.73
N ALA A 486 -29.19 1.65 74.67
CA ALA A 486 -28.10 1.76 75.65
C ALA A 486 -28.40 2.62 76.91
N VAL A 487 -29.65 2.97 77.21
CA VAL A 487 -29.99 4.00 78.22
C VAL A 487 -30.47 3.45 79.58
N SER A 488 -30.75 2.16 79.73
CA SER A 488 -31.22 1.60 81.02
C SER A 488 -30.06 1.25 81.98
N THR A 489 -30.01 1.90 83.14
CA THR A 489 -28.95 1.73 84.16
C THR A 489 -29.36 0.91 85.40
N GLU A 490 -30.56 0.31 85.41
CA GLU A 490 -31.10 -0.45 86.55
C GLU A 490 -31.67 -1.81 86.12
N ILE A 491 -31.36 -2.88 86.86
CA ILE A 491 -31.97 -4.21 86.73
C ILE A 491 -33.12 -4.31 87.74
N LYS A 492 -34.37 -4.47 87.26
CA LYS A 492 -35.58 -4.51 88.10
C LYS A 492 -36.27 -5.87 88.05
N SER A 493 -36.86 -6.29 89.17
CA SER A 493 -37.74 -7.47 89.20
C SER A 493 -39.04 -7.19 88.45
N THR A 494 -39.50 -8.12 87.62
CA THR A 494 -40.80 -8.01 86.90
C THR A 494 -41.92 -8.83 87.54
N VAL A 495 -41.65 -9.58 88.61
CA VAL A 495 -42.60 -10.49 89.28
C VAL A 495 -42.43 -10.54 90.79
N SER A 496 -43.51 -10.92 91.50
CA SER A 496 -43.51 -11.19 92.94
C SER A 496 -43.10 -12.63 93.21
N GLY A 497 -42.11 -12.87 94.05
CA GLY A 497 -41.72 -14.23 94.46
C GLY A 497 -40.42 -14.26 95.26
N THR A 498 -39.97 -15.45 95.64
CA THR A 498 -38.74 -15.61 96.42
C THR A 498 -37.55 -15.83 95.50
N ILE A 499 -36.45 -15.11 95.72
CA ILE A 499 -35.20 -15.29 94.95
C ILE A 499 -34.62 -16.68 95.26
N SER A 500 -34.72 -17.59 94.29
CA SER A 500 -34.16 -18.94 94.32
C SER A 500 -32.64 -18.92 94.20
N THR A 501 -32.12 -18.09 93.29
CA THR A 501 -30.71 -18.11 92.86
C THR A 501 -30.28 -16.70 92.45
N LEU A 502 -29.09 -16.26 92.85
CA LEU A 502 -28.51 -14.95 92.52
C LEU A 502 -27.07 -15.15 92.02
N ASN A 503 -26.82 -14.85 90.74
CA ASN A 503 -25.55 -15.11 90.05
C ASN A 503 -24.88 -13.79 89.62
N MET A 504 -24.74 -12.84 90.54
CA MET A 504 -24.10 -11.55 90.27
C MET A 504 -23.35 -11.01 91.49
N THR A 505 -22.17 -10.43 91.25
CA THR A 505 -21.37 -9.72 92.26
C THR A 505 -21.05 -8.31 91.76
N ALA A 506 -20.91 -7.35 92.67
CA ALA A 506 -20.51 -5.99 92.29
C ALA A 506 -19.12 -6.00 91.63
N GLY A 507 -19.00 -5.42 90.43
CA GLY A 507 -17.77 -5.35 89.65
C GLY A 507 -17.67 -6.29 88.44
N ASP A 508 -18.57 -7.28 88.30
CA ASP A 508 -18.55 -8.23 87.18
C ASP A 508 -18.96 -7.57 85.85
N GLU A 509 -18.28 -7.95 84.76
CA GLU A 509 -18.67 -7.61 83.39
C GLU A 509 -19.51 -8.75 82.81
N ILE A 510 -20.80 -8.49 82.63
CA ILE A 510 -21.76 -9.50 82.20
C ILE A 510 -22.11 -9.27 80.73
N ALA A 511 -21.91 -10.30 79.90
CA ALA A 511 -22.26 -10.26 78.49
C ALA A 511 -23.79 -10.28 78.27
N ALA A 512 -24.22 -9.73 77.13
CA ALA A 512 -25.62 -9.79 76.69
C ALA A 512 -26.14 -11.24 76.64
N GLY A 513 -27.34 -11.48 77.17
CA GLY A 513 -28.01 -12.78 77.25
C GLY A 513 -27.75 -13.60 78.52
N THR A 514 -26.90 -13.13 79.44
CA THR A 514 -26.55 -13.89 80.66
C THR A 514 -27.63 -13.76 81.75
N THR A 515 -27.96 -14.86 82.43
CA THR A 515 -28.98 -14.91 83.52
C THR A 515 -28.38 -14.47 84.86
N VAL A 516 -29.00 -13.49 85.50
CA VAL A 516 -28.47 -12.83 86.71
C VAL A 516 -29.26 -13.19 88.00
N ALA A 517 -30.56 -13.50 87.93
CA ALA A 517 -31.37 -13.94 89.09
C ALA A 517 -32.56 -14.84 88.71
N GLU A 518 -33.04 -15.69 89.64
CA GLU A 518 -34.20 -16.59 89.47
C GLU A 518 -35.24 -16.44 90.61
N ILE A 519 -36.54 -16.37 90.30
CA ILE A 519 -37.66 -16.10 91.24
C ILE A 519 -38.76 -17.18 91.10
N ALA A 520 -39.24 -17.81 92.17
CA ALA A 520 -40.25 -18.89 92.14
C ALA A 520 -41.72 -18.41 92.38
N THR A 521 -42.71 -18.95 91.65
CA THR A 521 -44.17 -18.60 91.71
C THR A 521 -45.10 -19.83 91.53
N SER A 522 -46.29 -19.84 92.16
CA SER A 522 -47.14 -21.05 92.36
C SER A 522 -48.56 -21.01 91.74
N ASP A 523 -48.75 -21.07 90.41
CA ASP A 523 -50.08 -21.19 89.77
C ASP A 523 -50.08 -21.98 88.44
N GLY A 524 -50.84 -23.09 88.34
CA GLY A 524 -51.39 -23.67 87.08
C GLY A 524 -50.74 -24.94 86.47
N TYR A 525 -51.54 -25.68 85.66
CA TYR A 525 -51.13 -26.86 84.86
C TYR A 525 -51.15 -26.59 83.34
N THR A 526 -50.20 -27.17 82.59
CA THR A 526 -50.10 -27.03 81.13
C THR A 526 -49.86 -28.38 80.45
N MET A 527 -50.25 -28.49 79.18
CA MET A 527 -50.01 -29.66 78.33
C MET A 527 -49.38 -29.21 77.02
N GLU A 528 -48.32 -29.89 76.56
CA GLU A 528 -47.67 -29.62 75.26
C GLU A 528 -47.80 -30.81 74.32
N CYS A 529 -48.06 -30.55 73.04
CA CYS A 529 -48.13 -31.56 71.99
C CYS A 529 -47.52 -31.05 70.68
N SER A 530 -46.81 -31.91 69.93
CA SER A 530 -46.25 -31.57 68.62
C SER A 530 -47.23 -31.95 67.49
N VAL A 531 -47.51 -31.00 66.60
CA VAL A 531 -48.54 -31.09 65.56
C VAL A 531 -47.95 -30.72 64.20
N PRO A 532 -48.14 -31.51 63.13
CA PRO A 532 -47.65 -31.16 61.79
C PRO A 532 -48.16 -29.80 61.29
N ASN A 533 -47.35 -29.07 60.52
CA ASN A 533 -47.64 -27.71 60.04
C ASN A 533 -48.98 -27.58 59.29
N ALA A 534 -49.36 -28.62 58.52
CA ALA A 534 -50.62 -28.65 57.77
C ALA A 534 -51.88 -28.70 58.67
N GLN A 535 -51.77 -29.28 59.87
CA GLN A 535 -52.85 -29.30 60.87
C GLN A 535 -52.77 -28.08 61.78
N ALA A 536 -51.55 -27.64 62.15
CA ALA A 536 -51.35 -26.49 63.01
C ALA A 536 -51.77 -25.15 62.36
N SER A 537 -51.75 -25.03 61.03
CA SER A 537 -52.26 -23.86 60.30
C SER A 537 -53.77 -23.64 60.48
N ARG A 538 -54.51 -24.67 60.90
CA ARG A 538 -55.96 -24.64 61.17
C ARG A 538 -56.28 -24.32 62.63
N LEU A 539 -55.28 -24.35 63.52
CA LEU A 539 -55.43 -23.99 64.93
C LEU A 539 -55.17 -22.48 65.11
N ARG A 540 -55.87 -21.89 66.09
CA ARG A 540 -55.67 -20.51 66.55
C ARG A 540 -55.65 -20.51 68.06
N VAL A 541 -54.86 -19.60 68.64
CA VAL A 541 -54.85 -19.37 70.09
C VAL A 541 -56.26 -18.93 70.53
N GLY A 542 -56.78 -19.54 71.59
CA GLY A 542 -58.12 -19.30 72.13
C GLY A 542 -59.23 -20.24 71.62
N LEU A 543 -58.96 -21.17 70.70
CA LEU A 543 -59.95 -22.20 70.35
C LEU A 543 -60.18 -23.17 71.53
N ALA A 544 -61.45 -23.42 71.85
CA ALA A 544 -61.86 -24.42 72.82
C ALA A 544 -61.79 -25.82 72.22
N GLY A 545 -61.23 -26.78 72.97
CA GLY A 545 -61.15 -28.18 72.58
C GLY A 545 -62.06 -29.06 73.40
N GLU A 546 -62.66 -30.07 72.77
CA GLU A 546 -63.44 -31.08 73.48
C GLU A 546 -62.55 -32.27 73.85
N VAL A 547 -62.52 -32.60 75.15
CA VAL A 547 -61.83 -33.77 75.67
C VAL A 547 -62.64 -35.03 75.36
N GLN A 548 -62.02 -35.96 74.64
CA GLN A 548 -62.60 -37.25 74.28
C GLN A 548 -62.23 -38.31 75.32
N TYR A 549 -63.14 -39.25 75.59
CA TYR A 549 -62.94 -40.40 76.50
C TYR A 549 -62.71 -40.06 78.00
N TYR A 550 -63.35 -39.00 78.51
CA TYR A 550 -63.33 -38.67 79.95
C TYR A 550 -64.59 -39.21 80.67
N TYR A 551 -64.43 -40.25 81.49
CA TYR A 551 -65.54 -41.04 82.08
C TYR A 551 -65.72 -40.87 83.61
N TRP A 552 -64.96 -39.98 84.26
CA TRP A 552 -65.02 -39.73 85.70
C TRP A 552 -65.08 -38.22 86.00
N GLY A 553 -66.13 -37.73 86.65
CA GLY A 553 -66.22 -36.33 87.11
C GLY A 553 -66.60 -35.30 86.03
N ALA A 554 -66.51 -34.01 86.41
CA ALA A 554 -66.78 -32.89 85.51
C ALA A 554 -65.68 -32.80 84.44
N LYS A 555 -66.09 -32.59 83.18
CA LYS A 555 -65.14 -32.53 82.05
C LYS A 555 -64.25 -31.29 82.18
N PRO A 556 -62.92 -31.44 82.08
CA PRO A 556 -61.98 -30.32 82.15
C PRO A 556 -62.08 -29.44 80.90
N THR A 557 -61.87 -28.13 81.07
CA THR A 557 -61.86 -27.16 79.98
C THR A 557 -60.45 -27.01 79.43
N VAL A 558 -60.30 -27.17 78.12
CA VAL A 558 -59.00 -27.08 77.44
C VAL A 558 -59.05 -25.95 76.41
N THR A 559 -58.07 -25.05 76.48
CA THR A 559 -57.91 -23.95 75.52
C THR A 559 -56.50 -23.93 74.95
N VAL A 560 -56.39 -23.61 73.65
CA VAL A 560 -55.07 -23.42 73.01
C VAL A 560 -54.45 -22.12 73.51
N SER A 561 -53.32 -22.20 74.23
CA SER A 561 -52.66 -21.04 74.82
C SER A 561 -51.51 -20.53 73.95
N THR A 562 -50.71 -21.43 73.37
CA THR A 562 -49.61 -21.02 72.50
C THR A 562 -49.37 -21.99 71.37
N ILE A 563 -48.94 -21.48 70.21
CA ILE A 563 -48.52 -22.28 69.06
C ILE A 563 -47.16 -21.74 68.62
N LYS A 564 -46.10 -22.54 68.77
CA LYS A 564 -44.72 -22.18 68.41
C LYS A 564 -44.18 -23.17 67.37
N ASN A 565 -43.20 -22.75 66.57
CA ASN A 565 -42.53 -23.70 65.68
C ASN A 565 -41.76 -24.73 66.51
N ASP A 566 -41.83 -25.99 66.12
CA ASP A 566 -41.11 -27.08 66.78
C ASP A 566 -39.61 -26.98 66.46
N PRO A 567 -38.73 -26.67 67.42
CA PRO A 567 -37.30 -26.48 67.17
C PRO A 567 -36.60 -27.77 66.70
N ASN A 568 -37.14 -28.95 67.08
CA ASN A 568 -36.56 -30.24 66.73
C ASN A 568 -37.03 -30.78 65.37
N ASN A 569 -38.03 -30.13 64.75
CA ASN A 569 -38.60 -30.54 63.47
C ASN A 569 -39.01 -29.31 62.65
N SER A 570 -38.04 -28.40 62.52
CA SER A 570 -38.20 -27.07 61.95
C SER A 570 -38.77 -27.14 60.52
N GLY A 571 -39.95 -26.55 60.33
CA GLY A 571 -40.66 -26.51 59.05
C GLY A 571 -41.67 -27.66 58.83
N LYS A 572 -41.70 -28.70 59.68
CA LYS A 572 -42.63 -29.83 59.53
C LYS A 572 -43.69 -29.92 60.64
N SER A 573 -43.40 -29.49 61.87
CA SER A 573 -44.38 -29.41 62.97
C SER A 573 -44.30 -28.11 63.78
N LYS A 574 -45.37 -27.84 64.55
CA LYS A 574 -45.48 -26.78 65.57
C LYS A 574 -45.81 -27.43 66.92
N ILE A 575 -45.21 -26.93 67.98
CA ILE A 575 -45.57 -27.28 69.35
C ILE A 575 -46.78 -26.42 69.75
N VAL A 576 -47.86 -27.10 70.14
CA VAL A 576 -49.09 -26.49 70.63
C VAL A 576 -49.17 -26.73 72.13
N THR A 577 -49.15 -25.63 72.89
CA THR A 577 -49.36 -25.63 74.35
C THR A 577 -50.84 -25.37 74.62
N LEU A 578 -51.43 -26.20 75.46
CA LEU A 578 -52.82 -26.17 75.88
C LEU A 578 -52.84 -25.88 77.38
N THR A 579 -53.63 -24.90 77.78
CA THR A 579 -53.93 -24.66 79.19
C THR A 579 -55.10 -25.55 79.57
N VAL A 580 -54.93 -26.32 80.64
CA VAL A 580 -55.93 -27.27 81.13
C VAL A 580 -56.41 -26.80 82.50
N GLU A 581 -57.68 -26.43 82.57
CA GLU A 581 -58.33 -26.00 83.80
C GLU A 581 -59.33 -27.07 84.24
N GLY A 582 -59.12 -27.64 85.42
CA GLY A 582 -59.92 -28.70 86.00
C GLY A 582 -59.15 -29.51 87.05
N ASP A 583 -59.86 -30.35 87.79
CA ASP A 583 -59.28 -31.25 88.78
C ASP A 583 -58.67 -32.47 88.06
N ILE A 584 -57.39 -32.37 87.67
CA ILE A 584 -56.65 -33.39 86.94
C ILE A 584 -55.31 -33.65 87.64
N ALA A 585 -54.96 -34.93 87.79
CA ALA A 585 -53.68 -35.34 88.34
C ALA A 585 -52.52 -35.10 87.35
N ASP A 586 -51.39 -34.62 87.86
CA ASP A 586 -50.13 -34.48 87.12
C ASP A 586 -49.72 -35.80 86.44
N GLY A 587 -49.26 -35.73 85.19
CA GLY A 587 -48.93 -36.91 84.39
C GLY A 587 -50.10 -37.60 83.67
N THR A 588 -51.34 -37.06 83.73
CA THR A 588 -52.49 -37.62 83.00
C THR A 588 -52.39 -37.34 81.49
N SER A 589 -52.62 -38.35 80.64
CA SER A 589 -52.70 -38.18 79.18
C SER A 589 -54.13 -37.83 78.73
N LEU A 590 -54.30 -36.73 78.00
CA LEU A 590 -55.60 -36.27 77.48
C LEU A 590 -55.62 -36.30 75.95
N THR A 591 -56.77 -36.67 75.38
CA THR A 591 -57.04 -36.57 73.94
C THR A 591 -58.07 -35.48 73.69
N VAL A 592 -57.70 -34.46 72.91
CA VAL A 592 -58.52 -33.26 72.68
C VAL A 592 -58.79 -33.11 71.19
N THR A 593 -60.04 -32.90 70.79
CA THR A 593 -60.43 -32.65 69.40
C THR A 593 -60.86 -31.20 69.24
N ILE A 594 -60.35 -30.54 68.19
CA ILE A 594 -60.59 -29.12 67.92
C ILE A 594 -61.10 -28.96 66.47
N GLY A 595 -62.34 -28.48 66.31
CA GLY A 595 -62.98 -28.10 65.02
C GLY A 595 -64.20 -28.96 64.59
N SER A 596 -65.20 -28.35 63.92
CA SER A 596 -66.28 -29.03 63.15
C SER A 596 -67.14 -28.06 62.31
N GLN A 597 -67.31 -28.36 61.01
CA GLN A 597 -68.54 -28.32 60.17
C GLN A 597 -68.14 -28.69 58.73
N GLY A 598 -68.75 -29.73 58.14
CA GLY A 598 -68.46 -30.19 56.77
C GLY A 598 -69.35 -29.54 55.73
N SER A 599 -68.81 -29.25 54.54
CA SER A 599 -69.52 -28.63 53.42
C SER A 599 -69.79 -29.66 52.32
N SER A 600 -70.99 -29.61 51.73
CA SER A 600 -71.39 -30.46 50.59
C SER A 600 -70.93 -29.86 49.27
N TYR A 601 -70.39 -30.69 48.37
CA TYR A 601 -69.88 -30.28 47.06
C TYR A 601 -70.40 -31.20 45.96
N ASP A 602 -70.74 -30.61 44.80
CA ASP A 602 -71.38 -31.32 43.69
C ASP A 602 -70.39 -32.14 42.85
N CYS A 603 -69.11 -31.73 42.78
CA CYS A 603 -68.07 -32.42 42.04
C CYS A 603 -66.88 -32.76 42.93
N ILE A 604 -66.79 -34.03 43.32
CA ILE A 604 -65.65 -34.57 44.07
C ILE A 604 -64.92 -35.57 43.19
N VAL A 605 -63.63 -35.31 42.99
CA VAL A 605 -62.72 -36.19 42.23
C VAL A 605 -61.60 -36.71 43.15
N PRO A 606 -61.00 -37.88 42.84
CA PRO A 606 -59.78 -38.30 43.51
C PRO A 606 -58.66 -37.27 43.32
N ASN A 607 -57.83 -37.07 44.34
CA ASN A 607 -56.71 -36.10 44.26
C ASN A 607 -55.76 -36.39 43.10
N SER A 608 -55.65 -37.66 42.68
CA SER A 608 -54.82 -38.10 41.55
C SER A 608 -55.29 -37.58 40.18
N ALA A 609 -56.55 -37.15 40.05
CA ALA A 609 -57.09 -36.60 38.81
C ALA A 609 -56.68 -35.13 38.56
N ILE A 610 -56.21 -34.44 39.61
CA ILE A 610 -55.90 -33.01 39.54
C ILE A 610 -54.42 -32.87 39.19
N GLN A 611 -54.15 -32.16 38.09
CA GLN A 611 -52.80 -31.81 37.66
C GLN A 611 -52.61 -30.30 37.71
N GLU A 612 -51.36 -29.85 37.75
CA GLU A 612 -50.98 -28.44 37.90
C GLU A 612 -49.88 -28.11 36.90
N ASP A 613 -50.06 -27.02 36.17
CA ASP A 613 -49.17 -26.51 35.12
C ASP A 613 -49.12 -24.97 35.21
N SER A 614 -48.38 -24.28 34.32
CA SER A 614 -48.17 -22.83 34.38
C SER A 614 -49.45 -21.97 34.38
N ASP A 615 -50.56 -22.50 33.83
CA ASP A 615 -51.87 -21.83 33.76
C ASP A 615 -52.82 -22.18 34.93
N GLY A 616 -52.34 -22.90 35.93
CA GLY A 616 -53.11 -23.30 37.13
C GLY A 616 -53.55 -24.76 37.12
N LYS A 617 -54.43 -25.13 38.06
CA LYS A 617 -54.90 -26.51 38.24
C LYS A 617 -55.92 -26.90 37.18
N PHE A 618 -55.82 -28.13 36.68
CA PHE A 618 -56.69 -28.66 35.65
C PHE A 618 -56.95 -30.16 35.84
N ILE A 619 -57.99 -30.66 35.18
CA ILE A 619 -58.27 -32.09 35.04
C ILE A 619 -58.36 -32.43 33.55
N LEU A 620 -58.14 -33.71 33.23
CA LEU A 620 -58.34 -34.24 31.88
C LEU A 620 -59.58 -35.12 31.86
N VAL A 621 -60.49 -34.84 30.94
CA VAL A 621 -61.75 -35.58 30.73
C VAL A 621 -61.69 -36.33 29.42
N VAL A 622 -62.29 -37.52 29.35
CA VAL A 622 -62.34 -38.29 28.12
C VAL A 622 -63.56 -37.94 27.28
N THR A 623 -63.34 -37.52 26.03
CA THR A 623 -64.39 -37.26 25.04
C THR A 623 -64.38 -38.33 23.95
N SER A 624 -65.53 -38.96 23.69
CA SER A 624 -65.68 -39.93 22.59
C SER A 624 -66.08 -39.28 21.27
N LYS A 625 -65.37 -39.59 20.18
CA LYS A 625 -65.77 -39.27 18.80
C LYS A 625 -66.06 -40.57 18.03
N SER A 626 -67.25 -40.70 17.47
CA SER A 626 -67.66 -41.92 16.76
C SER A 626 -67.10 -41.92 15.33
N SER A 627 -66.55 -43.06 14.90
CA SER A 627 -66.05 -43.28 13.54
C SER A 627 -66.65 -44.58 12.97
N PRO A 628 -66.69 -44.78 11.63
CA PRO A 628 -67.20 -46.00 11.01
C PRO A 628 -66.50 -47.30 11.45
N LEU A 629 -65.36 -47.18 12.15
CA LEU A 629 -64.53 -48.28 12.67
C LEU A 629 -64.58 -48.40 14.21
N GLY A 630 -65.52 -47.73 14.87
CA GLY A 630 -65.70 -47.74 16.33
C GLY A 630 -65.42 -46.39 17.00
N ASN A 631 -65.74 -46.28 18.28
CA ASN A 631 -65.53 -45.06 19.07
C ASN A 631 -64.04 -44.86 19.37
N ARG A 632 -63.54 -43.64 19.16
CA ARG A 632 -62.20 -43.22 19.56
C ARG A 632 -62.30 -42.22 20.70
N TYR A 633 -61.45 -42.38 21.71
CA TYR A 633 -61.44 -41.55 22.89
C TYR A 633 -60.29 -40.54 22.83
N TYR A 634 -60.55 -39.31 23.25
CA TYR A 634 -59.58 -38.23 23.28
C TYR A 634 -59.57 -37.58 24.66
N ALA A 635 -58.40 -37.17 25.15
CA ALA A 635 -58.27 -36.39 26.38
C ALA A 635 -58.55 -34.91 26.10
N GLN A 636 -59.41 -34.29 26.90
CA GLN A 636 -59.73 -32.86 26.84
C GLN A 636 -59.35 -32.19 28.17
N ARG A 637 -58.58 -31.11 28.11
CA ARG A 637 -58.20 -30.30 29.27
C ARG A 637 -59.37 -29.40 29.70
N LYS A 638 -59.70 -29.45 31.00
CA LYS A 638 -60.60 -28.49 31.65
C LYS A 638 -59.88 -27.88 32.87
N ASN A 639 -59.74 -26.56 32.91
CA ASN A 639 -59.16 -25.86 34.06
C ASN A 639 -60.17 -25.89 35.23
N VAL A 640 -59.68 -26.06 36.46
CA VAL A 640 -60.53 -26.25 37.65
C VAL A 640 -59.98 -25.49 38.86
N THR A 641 -60.87 -25.09 39.76
CA THR A 641 -60.51 -24.52 41.06
C THR A 641 -60.82 -25.53 42.17
N VAL A 642 -59.90 -25.75 43.12
CA VAL A 642 -60.12 -26.67 44.25
C VAL A 642 -60.79 -25.94 45.41
N LEU A 643 -62.00 -26.36 45.77
CA LEU A 643 -62.82 -25.72 46.81
C LEU A 643 -62.56 -26.27 48.21
N ALA A 644 -62.36 -27.58 48.32
CA ALA A 644 -62.00 -28.25 49.58
C ALA A 644 -61.26 -29.57 49.28
N SER A 645 -60.37 -29.98 50.18
CA SER A 645 -59.54 -31.17 49.98
C SER A 645 -59.44 -31.99 51.26
N GLU A 646 -59.69 -33.28 51.11
CA GLU A 646 -59.49 -34.33 52.10
C GLU A 646 -58.25 -35.17 51.75
N ALA A 647 -57.95 -36.20 52.56
CA ALA A 647 -56.76 -37.04 52.38
C ALA A 647 -56.72 -37.75 51.01
N THR A 648 -57.86 -38.13 50.44
CA THR A 648 -57.93 -38.91 49.19
C THR A 648 -58.79 -38.28 48.10
N ARG A 649 -59.64 -37.30 48.43
CA ARG A 649 -60.63 -36.70 47.53
C ARG A 649 -60.61 -35.18 47.64
N SER A 650 -60.85 -34.50 46.53
CA SER A 650 -60.97 -33.04 46.48
C SER A 650 -62.25 -32.63 45.77
N ALA A 651 -62.93 -31.66 46.36
CA ALA A 651 -64.03 -30.96 45.73
C ALA A 651 -63.48 -29.90 44.78
N ILE A 652 -63.97 -29.92 43.54
CA ILE A 652 -63.55 -29.02 42.48
C ILE A 652 -64.76 -28.24 41.93
N ASP A 653 -64.49 -27.04 41.47
CA ASP A 653 -65.42 -26.23 40.68
C ASP A 653 -65.09 -26.42 39.20
N ALA A 654 -65.91 -27.21 38.50
CA ALA A 654 -65.73 -27.54 37.09
C ALA A 654 -67.07 -27.94 36.43
N SER A 655 -67.37 -27.38 35.25
CA SER A 655 -68.54 -27.76 34.44
C SER A 655 -68.33 -29.12 33.77
N LEU A 656 -68.66 -30.20 34.49
CA LEU A 656 -68.64 -31.59 34.01
C LEU A 656 -70.05 -32.05 33.65
N SER A 657 -70.19 -32.78 32.54
CA SER A 657 -71.47 -33.39 32.15
C SER A 657 -71.68 -34.72 32.86
N TRP A 658 -72.93 -35.09 33.12
CA TRP A 658 -73.27 -36.34 33.79
C TRP A 658 -72.80 -37.54 32.95
N GLY A 659 -71.84 -38.31 33.45
CA GLY A 659 -71.20 -39.43 32.73
C GLY A 659 -69.81 -39.13 32.15
N ASP A 660 -69.24 -37.94 32.39
CA ASP A 660 -67.87 -37.62 32.02
C ASP A 660 -66.85 -38.44 32.84
N TYR A 661 -65.92 -39.10 32.15
CA TYR A 661 -64.83 -39.85 32.76
C TYR A 661 -63.61 -38.95 32.96
N VAL A 662 -63.19 -38.79 34.22
CA VAL A 662 -61.98 -38.02 34.58
C VAL A 662 -60.78 -38.94 34.63
N ILE A 663 -59.68 -38.55 33.97
CA ILE A 663 -58.44 -39.31 33.91
C ILE A 663 -57.66 -39.14 35.22
N THR A 664 -57.38 -40.25 35.89
CA THR A 664 -56.60 -40.30 37.16
C THR A 664 -55.16 -40.74 36.95
N GLY A 665 -54.84 -41.29 35.77
CA GLY A 665 -53.50 -41.73 35.39
C GLY A 665 -53.47 -42.29 33.98
N ALA A 666 -52.28 -42.34 33.39
CA ALA A 666 -52.04 -42.86 32.05
C ALA A 666 -50.75 -43.68 31.99
N THR A 667 -50.78 -44.81 31.28
CA THR A 667 -49.65 -45.72 31.10
C THR A 667 -49.45 -46.11 29.64
N ASP A 668 -48.21 -46.33 29.24
CA ASP A 668 -47.90 -46.95 27.95
C ASP A 668 -48.14 -48.47 27.98
N ALA A 669 -47.94 -49.14 26.85
CA ALA A 669 -48.10 -50.59 26.75
C ALA A 669 -47.11 -51.42 27.60
N ASP A 670 -46.09 -50.78 28.16
CA ASP A 670 -45.09 -51.42 29.04
C ASP A 670 -45.34 -51.06 30.51
N GLY A 671 -46.49 -50.43 30.82
CA GLY A 671 -46.95 -50.11 32.18
C GLY A 671 -46.28 -48.87 32.80
N LYS A 672 -45.54 -48.09 32.02
CA LYS A 672 -44.84 -46.90 32.50
C LYS A 672 -45.74 -45.67 32.39
N LYS A 673 -45.73 -44.83 33.43
CA LYS A 673 -46.54 -43.61 33.50
C LYS A 673 -46.09 -42.60 32.44
N ILE A 674 -47.02 -42.13 31.60
CA ILE A 674 -46.75 -41.15 30.54
C ILE A 674 -47.62 -39.90 30.74
N PRO A 675 -47.10 -38.69 30.43
CA PRO A 675 -47.88 -37.46 30.46
C PRO A 675 -48.87 -37.42 29.28
N ILE A 676 -50.07 -36.91 29.52
CA ILE A 676 -51.11 -36.74 28.49
C ILE A 676 -51.39 -35.25 28.32
N SER A 677 -51.46 -34.83 27.06
CA SER A 677 -51.80 -33.46 26.67
C SER A 677 -53.21 -33.37 26.10
N ASP A 678 -53.73 -32.14 26.01
CA ASP A 678 -55.02 -31.85 25.38
C ASP A 678 -55.07 -32.35 23.93
N GLY A 679 -56.20 -32.94 23.54
CA GLY A 679 -56.43 -33.49 22.20
C GLY A 679 -55.77 -34.85 21.90
N MET A 680 -55.02 -35.45 22.83
CA MET A 680 -54.34 -36.73 22.63
C MET A 680 -55.34 -37.90 22.54
N GLN A 681 -55.16 -38.80 21.57
CA GLN A 681 -55.98 -40.01 21.45
C GLN A 681 -55.56 -41.04 22.50
N VAL A 682 -56.53 -41.57 23.24
CA VAL A 682 -56.30 -42.47 24.37
C VAL A 682 -57.17 -43.72 24.27
N ARG A 683 -56.77 -44.77 24.98
CA ARG A 683 -57.60 -45.96 25.21
C ARG A 683 -58.03 -45.96 26.68
N MET A 684 -59.32 -46.12 26.97
CA MET A 684 -59.74 -46.32 28.35
C MET A 684 -59.25 -47.69 28.83
N ALA A 685 -58.72 -47.76 30.05
CA ALA A 685 -58.47 -49.04 30.71
C ALA A 685 -59.80 -49.77 30.90
N GLU A 686 -59.87 -51.04 30.47
CA GLU A 686 -61.04 -51.87 30.81
C GLU A 686 -61.08 -52.03 32.33
N LYS A 687 -62.26 -51.82 32.88
CA LYS A 687 -62.50 -51.71 34.33
C LYS A 687 -62.27 -53.02 35.07
#